data_AF-A0A960K7S2-F1
#
_entry.id   AF-A0A960K7S2-F1
#
_cell.length_a   1.000
_cell.length_b   1.000
_cell.length_c   1.000
_cell.angle_alpha   90.00
_cell.angle_beta   90.00
_cell.angle_gamma   90.00
#
_symmetry.space_group_name_H-M   'P 1'
#
loop_
_entity.id
_entity.type
_entity.pdbx_description
1 polymer ?
#
loop_
_entity_poly.entity_id
_entity_poly.type
_entity_poly.pdbx_seq_one_letter_code
_entity_poly.pdbx_strand_id
1 'polypeptide(L)'
;MVTPQGAPRRRGALVRAGNWWDHKVPPVVGVAALALGAAGHDDPRALLDLLLLLVSIGGIAAFGHVVNDWADIDADARGAKRNVLASLAPARRGLLVAATLVVGLVPWAALPGVGAARAALAFEVVLLLAYSLPPTRLKHRGWAGAVADAAYAYAVPFALVIVLFDGGGRVAVLAAAFGLLCGLRGILWHQVGDLEADRAAGVETVAGRMGPSRTEVVVASWLLPIELGLGAALVVAVGEPWFAAVVVAFVGWRLFQVLLLWEPPLRLGSITEPRGRVRVIGFEFVNEFIERWMPVAALVALTPGSWWWWLAVVVYLVAFRNAVRTFLGHDLWVIPDAVERILFSRGVRADIRAQAARRLARAAGGPPAVTDPTARRFVFVVCGPVSHLLTLRTAVHHLRPLTAVELWVLTDSARNEQVLDIHGVDHVVDVATPADLDDHQASIWLKTSVHRHLPPGEWCYLDSDIIATVPGVEGVFDERVGPVAFASDVTVRENSVDRFSPWAMTCDCLGHGDQHSCPHLRDQLRVRFDLEVPGDWLHWNGGVFAFGADSAHFLDLWHERAVASFDWPEWKTRDQGALIATVWSLGLEDLPRLSPEFNFIADLGNHDLCLDLDKGWAHHPSGPWFDPKLLHLYTSPLEDPAWDLGADVEAVVIRRSRVRVYRYERSVLAADAKRMASDAKHRVHFQLERWAYRARHLRRRLTPARTWRSLRLRLGHDVSHLPIPGVAEPDPQRSTARGGS
;
A
#
# COMPACT_ATOMS: atom_id res chain seq x y z
N MET A 1 -0.24 5.21 -5.92
CA MET A 1 -1.04 4.85 -4.74
C MET A 1 -2.47 5.23 -5.04
N VAL A 2 -3.30 4.26 -5.41
CA VAL A 2 -4.75 4.44 -5.56
C VAL A 2 -5.31 4.63 -4.15
N THR A 3 -5.84 5.82 -3.86
CA THR A 3 -6.49 6.10 -2.59
C THR A 3 -7.77 5.24 -2.47
N PRO A 4 -7.97 4.47 -1.39
CA PRO A 4 -9.19 3.70 -1.21
C PRO A 4 -10.37 4.64 -1.00
N GLN A 5 -11.39 4.53 -1.86
CA GLN A 5 -12.66 5.23 -1.69
C GLN A 5 -13.50 4.52 -0.62
N GLY A 6 -13.45 5.02 0.62
CA GLY A 6 -14.26 4.46 1.69
C GLY A 6 -14.06 5.18 3.02
N ALA A 7 -14.58 6.40 3.16
CA ALA A 7 -14.70 7.07 4.45
C ALA A 7 -16.13 7.62 4.64
N PRO A 8 -16.70 7.58 5.86
CA PRO A 8 -18.09 7.94 6.11
C PRO A 8 -18.35 9.45 5.93
N ARG A 9 -19.61 9.78 5.62
CA ARG A 9 -20.16 11.12 5.31
C ARG A 9 -19.39 12.31 5.92
N ARG A 10 -18.33 12.76 5.24
CA ARG A 10 -17.76 14.10 5.44
C ARG A 10 -18.50 15.06 4.51
N ARG A 11 -18.89 16.25 5.00
CA ARG A 11 -19.51 17.31 4.18
C ARG A 11 -18.70 17.62 2.91
N GLY A 12 -17.39 17.38 2.91
CA GLY A 12 -16.51 17.49 1.74
C GLY A 12 -16.77 16.49 0.61
N ALA A 13 -17.54 15.42 0.83
CA ALA A 13 -17.93 14.48 -0.23
C ALA A 13 -18.90 15.10 -1.23
N LEU A 14 -19.70 16.09 -0.82
CA LEU A 14 -20.68 16.78 -1.68
C LEU A 14 -20.02 17.64 -2.77
N VAL A 15 -18.83 18.15 -2.49
CA VAL A 15 -18.06 19.02 -3.40
C VAL A 15 -16.74 18.35 -3.85
N ARG A 16 -16.58 17.05 -3.56
CA ARG A 16 -15.36 16.27 -3.84
C ARG A 16 -14.07 16.97 -3.39
N ALA A 17 -14.07 17.60 -2.21
CA ALA A 17 -12.94 18.39 -1.72
C ALA A 17 -11.60 17.60 -1.74
N GLY A 18 -11.64 16.29 -1.46
CA GLY A 18 -10.46 15.42 -1.53
C GLY A 18 -9.82 15.29 -2.92
N ASN A 19 -10.53 15.62 -4.00
CA ASN A 19 -10.04 15.49 -5.37
C ASN A 19 -9.27 16.73 -5.85
N TRP A 20 -9.47 17.89 -5.22
CA TRP A 20 -8.93 19.16 -5.70
C TRP A 20 -8.24 20.01 -4.63
N TRP A 21 -8.61 19.88 -3.36
CA TRP A 21 -8.09 20.74 -2.29
C TRP A 21 -6.56 20.68 -2.16
N ASP A 22 -5.97 19.49 -2.17
CA ASP A 22 -4.52 19.29 -2.01
C ASP A 22 -3.75 19.32 -3.35
N HIS A 23 -4.42 19.42 -4.49
CA HIS A 23 -3.79 19.25 -5.82
C HIS A 23 -3.99 20.44 -6.77
N LYS A 24 -5.06 21.24 -6.59
CA LYS A 24 -5.39 22.38 -7.45
C LYS A 24 -5.17 23.72 -6.77
N VAL A 25 -5.49 23.82 -5.47
CA VAL A 25 -5.31 25.07 -4.70
C VAL A 25 -3.84 25.38 -4.43
N PRO A 26 -3.00 24.42 -3.99
CA PRO A 26 -1.59 24.69 -3.67
C PRO A 26 -0.79 25.34 -4.80
N PRO A 27 -0.82 24.82 -6.06
CA PRO A 27 -0.06 25.45 -7.13
C PRO A 27 -0.52 26.89 -7.41
N VAL A 28 -1.82 27.17 -7.32
CA VAL A 28 -2.37 28.52 -7.50
C VAL A 28 -1.90 29.47 -6.40
N VAL A 29 -1.83 29.02 -5.15
CA VAL A 29 -1.23 29.80 -4.04
C VAL A 29 0.23 30.10 -4.30
N GLY A 30 1.00 29.11 -4.76
CA GLY A 30 2.41 29.32 -5.09
C GLY A 30 2.60 30.34 -6.21
N VAL A 31 1.82 30.26 -7.28
CA VAL A 31 1.88 31.23 -8.38
C VAL A 31 1.43 32.63 -7.93
N ALA A 32 0.40 32.72 -7.09
CA ALA A 32 -0.04 34.00 -6.51
C ALA A 32 1.04 34.64 -5.63
N ALA A 33 1.70 33.84 -4.77
CA ALA A 33 2.78 34.32 -3.92
C ALA A 33 4.01 34.75 -4.73
N LEU A 34 4.34 34.05 -5.82
CA LEU A 34 5.38 34.48 -6.77
C LEU A 34 5.04 35.82 -7.41
N ALA A 35 3.80 36.03 -7.85
CA ALA A 35 3.35 37.29 -8.44
C ALA A 35 3.42 38.45 -7.43
N LEU A 36 2.94 38.23 -6.21
CA LEU A 36 3.00 39.20 -5.12
C LEU A 36 4.44 39.63 -4.80
N GLY A 37 5.37 38.66 -4.75
CA GLY A 37 6.78 38.92 -4.50
C GLY A 37 7.44 39.70 -5.64
N ALA A 38 7.18 39.30 -6.89
CA ALA A 38 7.70 39.99 -8.07
C ALA A 38 7.20 41.44 -8.20
N ALA A 39 5.97 41.71 -7.78
CA ALA A 39 5.38 43.05 -7.76
C ALA A 39 5.78 43.89 -6.54
N GLY A 40 6.46 43.31 -5.54
CA GLY A 40 6.84 44.00 -4.31
C GLY A 40 5.66 44.40 -3.42
N HIS A 41 4.58 43.60 -3.42
CA HIS A 41 3.38 43.88 -2.64
C HIS A 41 3.57 43.51 -1.15
N ASP A 42 3.98 44.49 -0.35
CA ASP A 42 4.19 44.37 1.11
C ASP A 42 3.14 45.12 1.95
N ASP A 43 1.89 45.20 1.49
CA ASP A 43 0.79 45.81 2.25
C ASP A 43 -0.13 44.73 2.88
N PRO A 44 -0.68 44.91 4.10
CA PRO A 44 -1.62 43.94 4.68
C PRO A 44 -2.85 43.64 3.81
N ARG A 45 -3.22 44.55 2.90
CA ARG A 45 -4.28 44.29 1.91
C ARG A 45 -3.94 43.12 0.99
N ALA A 46 -2.67 42.92 0.63
CA ALA A 46 -2.26 41.80 -0.20
C ALA A 46 -2.56 40.44 0.46
N LEU A 47 -2.39 40.35 1.78
CA LEU A 47 -2.77 39.15 2.54
C LEU A 47 -4.29 38.93 2.52
N LEU A 48 -5.08 39.99 2.71
CA LEU A 48 -6.54 39.91 2.61
C LEU A 48 -6.99 39.50 1.21
N ASP A 49 -6.39 40.06 0.17
CA ASP A 49 -6.71 39.75 -1.22
C ASP A 49 -6.35 38.29 -1.56
N LEU A 50 -5.23 37.77 -1.05
CA LEU A 50 -4.89 36.34 -1.17
C LEU A 50 -5.93 35.44 -0.47
N LEU A 51 -6.41 35.82 0.73
CA LEU A 51 -7.45 35.07 1.44
C LEU A 51 -8.80 35.10 0.70
N LEU A 52 -9.18 36.26 0.16
CA LEU A 52 -10.39 36.42 -0.66
C LEU A 52 -10.32 35.60 -1.95
N LEU A 53 -9.15 35.58 -2.60
CA LEU A 53 -8.88 34.75 -3.75
C LEU A 53 -9.01 33.26 -3.42
N LEU A 54 -8.49 32.82 -2.27
CA LEU A 54 -8.63 31.42 -1.82
C LEU A 54 -10.09 31.01 -1.63
N VAL A 55 -10.92 31.89 -1.05
CA VAL A 55 -12.38 31.66 -0.95
C VAL A 55 -13.00 31.57 -2.34
N SER A 56 -12.61 32.45 -3.27
CA SER A 56 -13.10 32.42 -4.65
C SER A 56 -12.74 31.10 -5.35
N ILE A 57 -11.47 30.68 -5.32
CA ILE A 57 -10.99 29.43 -5.93
C ILE A 57 -11.74 28.23 -5.35
N GLY A 58 -11.91 28.18 -4.02
CA GLY A 58 -12.67 27.12 -3.37
C GLY A 58 -14.14 27.07 -3.83
N GLY A 59 -14.78 28.23 -3.99
CA GLY A 59 -16.14 28.33 -4.52
C GLY A 59 -16.26 27.88 -5.98
N ILE A 60 -15.34 28.34 -6.85
CA ILE A 60 -15.33 28.01 -8.28
C ILE A 60 -14.98 26.53 -8.52
N ALA A 61 -14.01 25.97 -7.80
CA ALA A 61 -13.68 24.55 -7.88
C ALA A 61 -14.86 23.67 -7.42
N ALA A 62 -15.52 24.05 -6.32
CA ALA A 62 -16.72 23.36 -5.86
C ALA A 62 -17.86 23.47 -6.88
N PHE A 63 -18.06 24.65 -7.49
CA PHE A 63 -19.05 24.87 -8.53
C PHE A 63 -18.82 23.95 -9.74
N GLY A 64 -17.58 23.89 -10.26
CA GLY A 64 -17.22 23.03 -11.38
C GLY A 64 -17.54 21.54 -11.11
N HIS A 65 -17.14 21.04 -9.93
CA HIS A 65 -17.43 19.66 -9.55
C HIS A 65 -18.93 19.37 -9.36
N VAL A 66 -19.67 20.28 -8.73
CA VAL A 66 -21.12 20.09 -8.52
C VAL A 66 -21.87 20.12 -9.85
N VAL A 67 -21.52 21.03 -10.77
CA VAL A 67 -22.12 21.09 -12.11
C VAL A 67 -21.79 19.81 -12.89
N ASN A 68 -20.53 19.35 -12.85
CA ASN A 68 -20.15 18.13 -13.54
C ASN A 68 -20.90 16.90 -13.00
N ASP A 69 -20.95 16.74 -11.69
CA ASP A 69 -21.64 15.61 -11.04
C ASP A 69 -23.14 15.62 -11.34
N TRP A 70 -23.77 16.80 -11.42
CA TRP A 70 -25.18 16.87 -11.80
C TRP A 70 -25.35 16.42 -13.26
N ALA A 71 -24.52 16.91 -14.17
CA ALA A 71 -24.57 16.53 -15.58
C ALA A 71 -24.32 15.03 -15.84
N ASP A 72 -23.67 14.32 -14.90
CA ASP A 72 -23.29 12.92 -15.04
C ASP A 72 -24.16 11.92 -14.28
N ILE A 73 -25.21 12.36 -13.58
CA ILE A 73 -26.09 11.44 -12.79
C ILE A 73 -26.51 10.21 -13.60
N ASP A 74 -26.99 10.39 -14.83
CA ASP A 74 -27.47 9.28 -15.66
C ASP A 74 -26.32 8.44 -16.25
N ALA A 75 -25.16 9.05 -16.51
CA ALA A 75 -24.00 8.36 -17.06
C ALA A 75 -23.30 7.52 -15.99
N ASP A 76 -23.12 8.08 -14.79
CA ASP A 76 -22.57 7.40 -13.62
C ASP A 76 -23.45 6.20 -13.23
N ALA A 77 -24.78 6.34 -13.29
CA ALA A 77 -25.71 5.23 -13.03
C ALA A 77 -25.52 4.06 -14.01
N ARG A 78 -25.29 4.33 -15.31
CA ARG A 78 -25.02 3.29 -16.32
C ARG A 78 -23.67 2.61 -16.11
N GLY A 79 -22.67 3.33 -15.63
CA GLY A 79 -21.35 2.80 -15.31
C GLY A 79 -21.21 2.23 -13.90
N ALA A 80 -22.32 1.97 -13.19
CA ALA A 80 -22.36 1.50 -11.80
C ALA A 80 -21.54 2.38 -10.80
N LYS A 81 -21.33 3.66 -11.13
CA LYS A 81 -20.53 4.60 -10.32
C LYS A 81 -21.42 5.35 -9.34
N ARG A 82 -20.98 5.46 -8.10
CA ARG A 82 -21.72 6.18 -7.06
C ARG A 82 -21.63 7.71 -7.25
N ASN A 83 -22.78 8.35 -7.49
CA ASN A 83 -22.91 9.80 -7.56
C ASN A 83 -23.66 10.34 -6.33
N VAL A 84 -23.03 11.23 -5.55
CA VAL A 84 -23.61 11.76 -4.31
C VAL A 84 -24.82 12.67 -4.59
N LEU A 85 -24.79 13.45 -5.68
CA LEU A 85 -25.87 14.37 -6.04
C LEU A 85 -27.16 13.64 -6.47
N ALA A 86 -27.05 12.40 -6.95
CA ALA A 86 -28.21 11.56 -7.28
C ALA A 86 -29.16 11.39 -6.08
N SER A 87 -28.62 11.36 -4.86
CA SER A 87 -29.39 11.25 -3.61
C SER A 87 -30.11 12.52 -3.16
N LEU A 88 -29.84 13.67 -3.80
CA LEU A 88 -30.44 14.97 -3.45
C LEU A 88 -31.64 15.29 -4.34
N ALA A 89 -32.64 15.98 -3.77
CA ALA A 89 -33.74 16.53 -4.56
C ALA A 89 -33.26 17.64 -5.52
N PRO A 90 -33.88 17.83 -6.70
CA PRO A 90 -33.45 18.81 -7.70
C PRO A 90 -33.27 20.24 -7.16
N ALA A 91 -34.19 20.71 -6.30
CA ALA A 91 -34.09 22.04 -5.68
C ALA A 91 -32.82 22.20 -4.82
N ARG A 92 -32.40 21.13 -4.12
CA ARG A 92 -31.17 21.13 -3.31
C ARG A 92 -29.91 21.12 -4.18
N ARG A 93 -29.96 20.45 -5.36
CA ARG A 93 -28.89 20.50 -6.36
C ARG A 93 -28.73 21.93 -6.90
N GLY A 94 -29.84 22.56 -7.27
CA GLY A 94 -29.88 23.97 -7.72
C GLY A 94 -29.33 24.94 -6.69
N LEU A 95 -29.76 24.80 -5.42
CA LEU A 95 -29.24 25.60 -4.32
C LEU A 95 -27.73 25.41 -4.12
N LEU A 96 -27.22 24.18 -4.23
CA LEU A 96 -25.80 23.89 -4.07
C LEU A 96 -24.97 24.56 -5.17
N VAL A 97 -25.39 24.43 -6.44
CA VAL A 97 -24.75 25.12 -7.59
C VAL A 97 -24.71 26.62 -7.35
N ALA A 98 -25.85 27.23 -7.02
CA ALA A 98 -25.95 28.67 -6.77
C ALA A 98 -25.07 29.10 -5.60
N ALA A 99 -25.08 28.36 -4.49
CA ALA A 99 -24.29 28.67 -3.31
C ALA A 99 -22.77 28.61 -3.61
N THR A 100 -22.31 27.57 -4.31
CA THR A 100 -20.88 27.46 -4.68
C THR A 100 -20.44 28.58 -5.62
N LEU A 101 -21.29 28.96 -6.58
CA LEU A 101 -21.00 30.08 -7.49
C LEU A 101 -20.97 31.41 -6.74
N VAL A 102 -21.92 31.67 -5.84
CA VAL A 102 -21.95 32.87 -5.01
C VAL A 102 -20.70 32.97 -4.14
N VAL A 103 -20.28 31.89 -3.48
CA VAL A 103 -19.01 31.84 -2.72
C VAL A 103 -17.82 32.14 -3.63
N GLY A 104 -17.85 31.66 -4.88
CA GLY A 104 -16.82 31.92 -5.88
C GLY A 104 -16.74 33.38 -6.34
N LEU A 105 -17.88 34.08 -6.45
CA LEU A 105 -18.00 35.42 -7.05
C LEU A 105 -18.02 36.58 -6.04
N VAL A 106 -18.59 36.39 -4.85
CA VAL A 106 -18.68 37.46 -3.82
C VAL A 106 -17.34 38.10 -3.47
N PRO A 107 -16.21 37.35 -3.34
CA PRO A 107 -14.91 37.96 -3.05
C PRO A 107 -14.47 39.02 -4.07
N TRP A 108 -14.93 38.93 -5.31
CA TRP A 108 -14.56 39.85 -6.40
C TRP A 108 -15.16 41.25 -6.28
N ALA A 109 -16.11 41.45 -5.35
CA ALA A 109 -16.56 42.77 -4.95
C ALA A 109 -15.50 43.54 -4.13
N ALA A 110 -14.60 42.81 -3.45
CA ALA A 110 -13.54 43.36 -2.61
C ALA A 110 -12.13 43.21 -3.23
N LEU A 111 -11.92 42.24 -4.14
CA LEU A 111 -10.65 42.09 -4.86
C LEU A 111 -10.34 43.27 -5.80
N PRO A 112 -9.06 43.49 -6.15
CA PRO A 112 -8.65 44.51 -7.11
C PRO A 112 -9.47 44.50 -8.41
N GLY A 113 -9.84 45.68 -8.88
CA GLY A 113 -10.69 45.89 -10.07
C GLY A 113 -10.00 45.63 -11.41
N VAL A 114 -9.15 44.61 -11.50
CA VAL A 114 -8.37 44.30 -12.71
C VAL A 114 -9.28 43.64 -13.75
N GLY A 115 -9.58 44.37 -14.83
CA GLY A 115 -10.51 43.92 -15.88
C GLY A 115 -10.10 42.60 -16.52
N ALA A 116 -8.80 42.40 -16.77
CA ALA A 116 -8.27 41.15 -17.34
C ALA A 116 -8.44 39.95 -16.39
N ALA A 117 -8.26 40.12 -15.07
CA ALA A 117 -8.49 39.06 -14.09
C ALA A 117 -9.97 38.68 -14.00
N ARG A 118 -10.88 39.67 -14.05
CA ARG A 118 -12.33 39.42 -14.11
C ARG A 118 -12.77 38.73 -15.40
N ALA A 119 -12.15 39.09 -16.54
CA ALA A 119 -12.38 38.41 -17.81
C ALA A 119 -11.89 36.95 -17.77
N ALA A 120 -10.74 36.68 -17.14
CA ALA A 120 -10.23 35.33 -16.93
C ALA A 120 -11.18 34.51 -16.03
N LEU A 121 -11.73 35.10 -14.95
CA LEU A 121 -12.74 34.44 -14.11
C LEU A 121 -14.04 34.13 -14.89
N ALA A 122 -14.51 35.08 -15.70
CA ALA A 122 -15.70 34.85 -16.53
C ALA A 122 -15.44 33.71 -17.53
N PHE A 123 -14.26 33.69 -18.15
CA PHE A 123 -13.84 32.62 -19.05
C PHE A 123 -13.73 31.28 -18.33
N GLU A 124 -13.19 31.24 -17.11
CA GLU A 124 -13.13 30.05 -16.25
C GLU A 124 -14.52 29.45 -16.02
N VAL A 125 -15.50 30.26 -15.61
CA VAL A 125 -16.89 29.82 -15.39
C VAL A 125 -17.52 29.30 -16.68
N VAL A 126 -17.31 30.01 -17.80
CA VAL A 126 -17.82 29.58 -19.11
C VAL A 126 -17.21 28.25 -19.52
N LEU A 127 -15.91 28.04 -19.28
CA LEU A 127 -15.21 26.83 -19.65
C LEU A 127 -15.68 25.62 -18.83
N LEU A 128 -15.90 25.79 -17.52
CA LEU A 128 -16.49 24.77 -16.65
C LEU A 128 -17.89 24.36 -17.12
N LEU A 129 -18.75 25.33 -17.45
CA LEU A 129 -20.08 25.06 -17.99
C LEU A 129 -20.01 24.37 -19.35
N ALA A 130 -19.17 24.87 -20.25
CA ALA A 130 -19.03 24.34 -21.60
C ALA A 130 -18.49 22.90 -21.61
N TYR A 131 -17.62 22.57 -20.65
CA TYR A 131 -17.08 21.23 -20.45
C TYR A 131 -18.16 20.22 -20.03
N SER A 132 -19.02 20.59 -19.06
CA SER A 132 -19.97 19.66 -18.43
C SER A 132 -21.35 19.60 -19.08
N LEU A 133 -21.89 20.71 -19.61
CA LEU A 133 -23.30 20.82 -20.01
C LEU A 133 -23.52 20.76 -21.54
N PRO A 134 -24.67 20.23 -22.01
CA PRO A 134 -25.08 20.31 -23.43
C PRO A 134 -25.47 21.75 -23.83
N PRO A 135 -25.39 22.10 -25.14
CA PRO A 135 -25.02 21.25 -26.28
C PRO A 135 -23.50 21.13 -26.50
N THR A 136 -22.67 21.89 -25.78
CA THR A 136 -21.21 21.90 -25.97
C THR A 136 -20.56 20.63 -25.44
N ARG A 137 -20.79 20.30 -24.17
CA ARG A 137 -20.31 19.14 -23.41
C ARG A 137 -18.93 18.66 -23.88
N LEU A 138 -17.92 19.54 -23.78
CA LEU A 138 -16.61 19.35 -24.41
C LEU A 138 -15.89 18.07 -23.97
N LYS A 139 -16.19 17.54 -22.78
CA LYS A 139 -15.57 16.29 -22.29
C LYS A 139 -15.72 15.08 -23.22
N HIS A 140 -16.73 15.09 -24.11
CA HIS A 140 -16.94 14.04 -25.12
C HIS A 140 -16.30 14.33 -26.48
N ARG A 141 -15.47 15.38 -26.58
CA ARG A 141 -14.94 15.88 -27.85
C ARG A 141 -13.43 15.72 -27.97
N GLY A 142 -12.88 14.58 -27.52
CA GLY A 142 -11.45 14.25 -27.62
C GLY A 142 -10.54 15.39 -27.14
N TRP A 143 -9.69 15.90 -28.03
CA TRP A 143 -8.71 16.95 -27.71
C TRP A 143 -9.34 18.25 -27.21
N ALA A 144 -10.51 18.64 -27.71
CA ALA A 144 -11.17 19.86 -27.23
C ALA A 144 -11.58 19.71 -25.75
N GLY A 145 -11.99 18.51 -25.34
CA GLY A 145 -12.25 18.18 -23.94
C GLY A 145 -10.98 18.21 -23.09
N ALA A 146 -9.91 17.58 -23.56
CA ALA A 146 -8.62 17.55 -22.85
C ALA A 146 -8.01 18.95 -22.67
N VAL A 147 -8.06 19.79 -23.70
CA VAL A 147 -7.57 21.19 -23.63
C VAL A 147 -8.45 22.03 -22.70
N ALA A 148 -9.78 21.88 -22.76
CA ALA A 148 -10.68 22.58 -21.86
C ALA A 148 -10.42 22.18 -20.40
N ASP A 149 -10.25 20.89 -20.13
CA ASP A 149 -9.91 20.35 -18.80
C ASP A 149 -8.62 20.96 -18.27
N ALA A 150 -7.56 20.89 -19.06
CA ALA A 150 -6.27 21.44 -18.69
C ALA A 150 -6.30 22.97 -18.49
N ALA A 151 -7.11 23.67 -19.29
CA ALA A 151 -7.21 25.11 -19.24
C ALA A 151 -7.92 25.60 -17.97
N TYR A 152 -9.12 25.06 -17.64
CA TYR A 152 -9.80 25.47 -16.40
C TYR A 152 -9.06 24.95 -15.15
N ALA A 153 -8.42 23.77 -15.23
CA ALA A 153 -7.77 23.19 -14.06
C ALA A 153 -6.51 23.94 -13.62
N TYR A 154 -5.76 24.56 -14.55
CA TYR A 154 -4.48 25.20 -14.25
C TYR A 154 -4.19 26.45 -15.07
N ALA A 155 -4.32 26.41 -16.40
CA ALA A 155 -3.81 27.49 -17.26
C ALA A 155 -4.49 28.85 -16.98
N VAL A 156 -5.83 28.85 -16.91
CA VAL A 156 -6.63 30.05 -16.64
C VAL A 156 -6.45 30.51 -15.20
N PRO A 157 -6.52 29.65 -14.16
CA PRO A 157 -6.18 30.05 -12.79
C PRO A 157 -4.79 30.68 -12.66
N PHE A 158 -3.76 30.12 -13.30
CA PHE A 158 -2.39 30.64 -13.21
C PHE A 158 -2.27 32.02 -13.87
N ALA A 159 -2.84 32.19 -15.07
CA ALA A 159 -2.88 33.49 -15.73
C ALA A 159 -3.64 34.53 -14.88
N LEU A 160 -4.80 34.14 -14.35
CA LEU A 160 -5.68 34.99 -13.56
C LEU A 160 -4.95 35.55 -12.35
N VAL A 161 -4.27 34.71 -11.57
CA VAL A 161 -3.63 35.17 -10.32
C VAL A 161 -2.40 36.03 -10.58
N ILE A 162 -1.63 35.76 -11.64
CA ILE A 162 -0.49 36.61 -12.00
C ILE A 162 -0.99 37.99 -12.43
N VAL A 163 -2.04 38.05 -13.24
CA VAL A 163 -2.64 39.32 -13.69
C VAL A 163 -3.29 40.08 -12.54
N LEU A 164 -3.92 39.37 -11.59
CA LEU A 164 -4.57 39.98 -10.42
C LEU A 164 -3.56 40.70 -9.51
N PHE A 165 -2.36 40.13 -9.35
CA PHE A 165 -1.30 40.63 -8.47
C PHE A 165 -0.12 41.28 -9.22
N ASP A 166 -0.36 41.72 -10.46
CA ASP A 166 0.61 42.46 -11.29
C ASP A 166 1.98 41.78 -11.48
N GLY A 167 2.02 40.44 -11.51
CA GLY A 167 3.26 39.66 -11.68
C GLY A 167 3.85 39.68 -13.10
N GLY A 168 3.33 40.52 -14.00
CA GLY A 168 3.83 40.73 -15.36
C GLY A 168 3.25 39.81 -16.44
N GLY A 169 2.92 40.40 -17.60
CA GLY A 169 2.24 39.69 -18.70
C GLY A 169 3.04 38.53 -19.30
N ARG A 170 4.37 38.65 -19.39
CA ARG A 170 5.23 37.55 -19.86
C ARG A 170 5.18 36.35 -18.92
N VAL A 171 5.21 36.59 -17.60
CA VAL A 171 5.12 35.53 -16.59
C VAL A 171 3.73 34.90 -16.62
N ALA A 172 2.66 35.70 -16.81
CA ALA A 172 1.29 35.21 -16.97
C ALA A 172 1.15 34.22 -18.14
N VAL A 173 1.70 34.56 -19.32
CA VAL A 173 1.66 33.69 -20.51
C VAL A 173 2.46 32.40 -20.28
N LEU A 174 3.67 32.50 -19.70
CA LEU A 174 4.50 31.33 -19.42
C LEU A 174 3.86 30.41 -18.38
N ALA A 175 3.30 30.97 -17.30
CA ALA A 175 2.59 30.20 -16.28
C ALA A 175 1.33 29.54 -16.85
N ALA A 176 0.56 30.24 -17.70
CA ALA A 176 -0.60 29.66 -18.36
C ALA A 176 -0.21 28.49 -19.27
N ALA A 177 0.84 28.65 -20.08
CA ALA A 177 1.33 27.59 -20.96
C ALA A 177 1.88 26.39 -20.18
N PHE A 178 2.63 26.64 -19.11
CA PHE A 178 3.11 25.60 -18.19
C PHE A 178 1.94 24.86 -17.53
N GLY A 179 0.98 25.59 -16.96
CA GLY A 179 -0.23 25.03 -16.35
C GLY A 179 -1.06 24.21 -17.32
N LEU A 180 -1.17 24.65 -18.58
CA LEU A 180 -1.85 23.88 -19.63
C LEU A 180 -1.19 22.52 -19.86
N LEU A 181 0.15 22.45 -19.86
CA LEU A 181 0.85 21.17 -20.01
C LEU A 181 0.72 20.28 -18.78
N CYS A 182 0.78 20.85 -17.57
CA CYS A 182 0.48 20.10 -16.33
C CYS A 182 -0.94 19.48 -16.39
N GLY A 183 -1.91 20.28 -16.83
CA GLY A 183 -3.29 19.84 -17.00
C GLY A 183 -3.44 18.75 -18.05
N LEU A 184 -2.83 18.93 -19.23
CA LEU A 184 -2.89 17.95 -20.32
C LEU A 184 -2.25 16.62 -19.91
N ARG A 185 -1.12 16.65 -19.21
CA ARG A 185 -0.51 15.44 -18.65
C ARG A 185 -1.45 14.75 -17.67
N GLY A 186 -2.08 15.51 -16.77
CA GLY A 186 -3.03 14.99 -15.79
C GLY A 186 -4.24 14.31 -16.42
N ILE A 187 -4.93 15.00 -17.33
CA ILE A 187 -6.16 14.48 -17.95
C ILE A 187 -5.89 13.30 -18.88
N LEU A 188 -4.81 13.33 -19.67
CA LEU A 188 -4.46 12.21 -20.53
C LEU A 188 -4.07 10.96 -19.73
N TRP A 189 -3.41 11.13 -18.58
CA TRP A 189 -3.12 10.02 -17.67
C TRP A 189 -4.40 9.42 -17.09
N HIS A 190 -5.35 10.24 -16.64
CA HIS A 190 -6.65 9.75 -16.16
C HIS A 190 -7.43 9.01 -17.25
N GLN A 191 -7.46 9.53 -18.48
CA GLN A 191 -8.13 8.86 -19.61
C GLN A 191 -7.54 7.49 -19.95
N VAL A 192 -6.22 7.29 -19.73
CA VAL A 192 -5.60 5.97 -19.89
C VAL A 192 -6.09 5.00 -18.81
N GLY A 193 -6.23 5.47 -17.56
CA GLY A 193 -6.74 4.66 -16.45
C GLY A 193 -8.24 4.34 -16.54
N ASP A 194 -9.04 5.25 -17.08
CA ASP A 194 -10.51 5.12 -17.18
C ASP A 194 -10.97 4.48 -18.51
N LEU A 195 -10.04 3.95 -19.32
CA LEU A 195 -10.31 3.53 -20.70
C LEU A 195 -11.43 2.48 -20.83
N GLU A 196 -11.47 1.49 -19.94
CA GLU A 196 -12.51 0.45 -19.95
C GLU A 196 -13.88 1.02 -19.58
N ALA A 197 -13.94 1.87 -18.54
CA ALA A 197 -15.16 2.52 -18.10
C ALA A 197 -15.70 3.49 -19.17
N ASP A 198 -14.81 4.26 -19.81
CA ASP A 198 -15.17 5.18 -20.89
C ASP A 198 -15.72 4.44 -22.11
N ARG A 199 -15.13 3.29 -22.48
CA ARG A 199 -15.64 2.41 -23.54
C ARG A 199 -17.03 1.87 -23.22
N ALA A 200 -17.24 1.37 -22.01
CA ALA A 200 -18.54 0.89 -21.56
C ALA A 200 -19.61 2.01 -21.56
N ALA A 201 -19.20 3.25 -21.28
CA ALA A 201 -20.08 4.42 -21.29
C ALA A 201 -20.29 5.03 -22.69
N GLY A 202 -19.63 4.50 -23.74
CA GLY A 202 -19.69 5.02 -25.11
C GLY A 202 -19.04 6.40 -25.27
N VAL A 203 -18.07 6.74 -24.42
CA VAL A 203 -17.38 8.04 -24.40
C VAL A 203 -16.11 7.98 -25.23
N GLU A 204 -15.96 8.92 -26.17
CA GLU A 204 -14.81 8.97 -27.06
C GLU A 204 -13.75 9.97 -26.58
N THR A 205 -12.82 9.50 -25.75
CA THR A 205 -11.69 10.29 -25.22
C THR A 205 -10.46 10.28 -26.14
N VAL A 206 -9.44 11.11 -25.83
CA VAL A 206 -8.18 11.10 -26.60
C VAL A 206 -7.48 9.74 -26.45
N ALA A 207 -7.39 9.22 -25.23
CA ALA A 207 -6.83 7.90 -24.97
C ALA A 207 -7.67 6.79 -25.63
N GLY A 208 -9.00 6.93 -25.68
CA GLY A 208 -9.88 6.04 -26.43
C GLY A 208 -9.53 5.91 -27.91
N ARG A 209 -9.24 7.04 -28.57
CA ARG A 209 -8.89 7.09 -30.00
C ARG A 209 -7.45 6.65 -30.29
N MET A 210 -6.51 7.07 -29.46
CA MET A 210 -5.08 6.83 -29.70
C MET A 210 -4.60 5.49 -29.15
N GLY A 211 -5.32 4.92 -28.17
CA GLY A 211 -4.86 3.81 -27.35
C GLY A 211 -3.91 4.25 -26.24
N PRO A 212 -3.76 3.41 -25.20
CA PRO A 212 -2.98 3.74 -24.00
C PRO A 212 -1.49 3.97 -24.31
N SER A 213 -0.85 3.06 -25.05
CA SER A 213 0.60 3.14 -25.32
C SER A 213 0.99 4.38 -26.13
N ARG A 214 0.21 4.76 -27.16
CA ARG A 214 0.49 5.98 -27.94
C ARG A 214 0.26 7.25 -27.11
N THR A 215 -0.75 7.25 -26.25
CA THR A 215 -1.03 8.37 -25.35
C THR A 215 0.14 8.56 -24.38
N GLU A 216 0.62 7.49 -23.76
CA GLU A 216 1.80 7.52 -22.88
C GLU A 216 3.05 8.03 -23.61
N VAL A 217 3.29 7.61 -24.86
CA VAL A 217 4.40 8.11 -25.69
C VAL A 217 4.29 9.61 -25.95
N VAL A 218 3.10 10.12 -26.29
CA VAL A 218 2.90 11.56 -26.54
C VAL A 218 3.14 12.37 -25.27
N VAL A 219 2.62 11.91 -24.14
CA VAL A 219 2.84 12.59 -22.85
C VAL A 219 4.33 12.55 -22.49
N ALA A 220 4.97 11.38 -22.53
CA ALA A 220 6.34 11.19 -22.06
C ALA A 220 7.41 11.83 -22.95
N SER A 221 7.20 11.83 -24.27
CA SER A 221 8.23 12.23 -25.24
C SER A 221 8.03 13.63 -25.81
N TRP A 222 6.82 14.20 -25.70
CA TRP A 222 6.52 15.54 -26.22
C TRP A 222 6.04 16.49 -25.12
N LEU A 223 4.93 16.18 -24.46
CA LEU A 223 4.34 17.12 -23.49
C LEU A 223 5.27 17.38 -22.30
N LEU A 224 5.85 16.33 -21.73
CA LEU A 224 6.66 16.43 -20.52
C LEU A 224 8.00 17.17 -20.74
N PRO A 225 8.78 16.94 -21.81
CA PRO A 225 9.94 17.77 -22.10
C PRO A 225 9.61 19.25 -22.31
N ILE A 226 8.50 19.55 -23.00
CA ILE A 226 8.05 20.94 -23.20
C ILE A 226 7.60 21.56 -21.86
N GLU A 227 6.91 20.79 -21.02
CA GLU A 227 6.50 21.18 -19.66
C GLU A 227 7.72 21.58 -18.82
N LEU A 228 8.77 20.75 -18.82
CA LEU A 228 10.02 21.06 -18.12
C LEU A 228 10.72 22.29 -18.69
N GLY A 229 10.73 22.44 -20.03
CA GLY A 229 11.29 23.62 -20.69
C GLY A 229 10.55 24.91 -20.33
N LEU A 230 9.21 24.87 -20.29
CA LEU A 230 8.40 26.01 -19.87
C LEU A 230 8.54 26.30 -18.37
N GLY A 231 8.66 25.28 -17.52
CA GLY A 231 8.95 25.44 -16.10
C GLY A 231 10.29 26.13 -15.88
N ALA A 232 11.34 25.72 -16.60
CA ALA A 232 12.64 26.38 -16.55
C ALA A 232 12.58 27.82 -17.06
N ALA A 233 11.87 28.06 -18.16
CA ALA A 233 11.64 29.40 -18.69
C ALA A 233 10.87 30.30 -17.70
N LEU A 234 9.91 29.74 -16.96
CA LEU A 234 9.18 30.44 -15.91
C LEU A 234 10.09 30.82 -14.75
N VAL A 235 10.96 29.91 -14.27
CA VAL A 235 11.96 30.22 -13.23
C VAL A 235 12.86 31.38 -13.65
N VAL A 236 13.33 31.37 -14.90
CA VAL A 236 14.15 32.46 -15.45
C VAL A 236 13.36 33.75 -15.59
N ALA A 237 12.09 33.69 -16.02
CA ALA A 237 11.24 34.86 -16.20
C ALA A 237 10.83 35.53 -14.88
N VAL A 238 10.66 34.75 -13.81
CA VAL A 238 10.45 35.28 -12.45
C VAL A 238 11.70 36.02 -11.97
N GLY A 239 12.91 35.55 -12.33
CA GLY A 239 14.16 36.28 -12.08
C GLY A 239 14.67 36.24 -10.64
N GLU A 240 13.97 35.54 -9.73
CA GLU A 240 14.30 35.46 -8.32
C GLU A 240 15.34 34.36 -8.00
N PRO A 241 16.54 34.68 -7.47
CA PRO A 241 17.59 33.69 -7.23
C PRO A 241 17.18 32.59 -6.23
N TRP A 242 16.36 32.94 -5.24
CA TRP A 242 15.87 31.97 -4.25
C TRP A 242 15.00 30.90 -4.90
N PHE A 243 14.24 31.25 -5.95
CA PHE A 243 13.34 30.31 -6.61
C PHE A 243 14.12 29.24 -7.36
N ALA A 244 15.18 29.63 -8.07
CA ALA A 244 16.11 28.70 -8.69
C ALA A 244 16.82 27.81 -7.65
N ALA A 245 17.24 28.38 -6.52
CA ALA A 245 17.87 27.62 -5.44
C ALA A 245 16.93 26.55 -4.85
N VAL A 246 15.64 26.88 -4.67
CA VAL A 246 14.63 25.94 -4.19
C VAL A 246 14.37 24.82 -5.20
N VAL A 247 14.36 25.10 -6.51
CA VAL A 247 14.26 24.06 -7.56
C VAL A 247 15.45 23.10 -7.47
N VAL A 248 16.67 23.62 -7.36
CA VAL A 248 17.89 22.79 -7.25
C VAL A 248 17.87 21.95 -5.97
N ALA A 249 17.52 22.57 -4.83
CA ALA A 249 17.40 21.88 -3.55
C ALA A 249 16.33 20.77 -3.61
N PHE A 250 15.19 21.04 -4.23
CA PHE A 250 14.14 20.05 -4.47
C PHE A 250 14.65 18.88 -5.30
N VAL A 251 15.29 19.14 -6.45
CA VAL A 251 15.81 18.07 -7.33
C VAL A 251 16.84 17.22 -6.58
N GLY A 252 17.77 17.85 -5.86
CA GLY A 252 18.76 17.13 -5.05
C GLY A 252 18.12 16.28 -3.95
N TRP A 253 17.16 16.84 -3.21
CA TRP A 253 16.42 16.12 -2.18
C TRP A 253 15.60 14.96 -2.76
N ARG A 254 14.94 15.19 -3.89
CA ARG A 254 14.10 14.18 -4.54
C ARG A 254 14.92 13.04 -5.09
N LEU A 255 16.09 13.32 -5.68
CA LEU A 255 17.06 12.30 -6.06
C LEU A 255 17.54 11.50 -4.84
N PHE A 256 17.84 12.16 -3.72
CA PHE A 256 18.18 11.48 -2.48
C PHE A 256 17.05 10.55 -2.01
N GLN A 257 15.81 11.02 -1.97
CA GLN A 257 14.65 10.20 -1.60
C GLN A 257 14.51 8.97 -2.51
N VAL A 258 14.52 9.17 -3.82
CA VAL A 258 14.29 8.14 -4.84
C VAL A 258 15.40 7.08 -4.83
N LEU A 259 16.65 7.48 -4.59
CA LEU A 259 17.81 6.58 -4.62
C LEU A 259 18.05 5.87 -3.28
N LEU A 260 17.67 6.48 -2.15
CA LEU A 260 18.11 6.03 -0.83
C LEU A 260 16.98 5.78 0.18
N LEU A 261 15.87 6.52 0.10
CA LEU A 261 14.75 6.41 1.05
C LEU A 261 13.62 5.51 0.53
N TRP A 262 13.38 5.47 -0.78
CA TRP A 262 12.32 4.66 -1.36
C TRP A 262 12.64 3.17 -1.33
N GLU A 263 11.64 2.36 -0.95
CA GLU A 263 11.70 0.90 -0.99
C GLU A 263 10.53 0.32 -1.78
N PRO A 264 10.78 -0.42 -2.88
CA PRO A 264 12.09 -0.63 -3.52
C PRO A 264 12.69 0.67 -4.10
N PRO A 265 14.02 0.77 -4.24
CA PRO A 265 14.63 1.90 -4.91
C PRO A 265 14.11 2.02 -6.34
N LEU A 266 14.01 3.23 -6.86
CA LEU A 266 13.53 3.43 -8.22
C LEU A 266 14.44 2.71 -9.21
N ARG A 267 13.85 1.79 -9.99
CA ARG A 267 14.55 1.16 -11.11
C ARG A 267 14.82 2.25 -12.16
N LEU A 268 16.08 2.54 -12.45
CA LEU A 268 16.42 3.48 -13.54
C LEU A 268 15.83 3.02 -14.88
N GLY A 269 15.64 1.70 -15.07
CA GLY A 269 14.91 1.12 -16.19
C GLY A 269 13.46 1.61 -16.30
N SER A 270 12.78 1.96 -15.20
CA SER A 270 11.42 2.52 -15.29
C SER A 270 11.38 3.87 -16.02
N ILE A 271 12.51 4.58 -16.16
CA ILE A 271 12.60 5.85 -16.88
C ILE A 271 12.86 5.62 -18.38
N THR A 272 13.17 4.40 -18.83
CA THR A 272 13.32 4.13 -20.27
C THR A 272 11.95 4.04 -20.95
N GLU A 273 10.96 3.50 -20.25
CA GLU A 273 9.60 3.37 -20.75
C GLU A 273 8.81 4.68 -20.69
N PRO A 274 7.93 4.96 -21.68
CA PRO A 274 7.07 6.13 -21.66
C PRO A 274 6.23 6.24 -20.38
N ARG A 275 5.53 5.18 -19.99
CA ARG A 275 4.66 5.14 -18.82
C ARG A 275 5.41 5.49 -17.54
N GLY A 276 6.59 4.90 -17.34
CA GLY A 276 7.40 5.15 -16.16
C GLY A 276 8.03 6.55 -16.17
N ARG A 277 8.37 7.14 -17.33
CA ARG A 277 8.74 8.57 -17.42
C ARG A 277 7.63 9.49 -16.95
N VAL A 278 6.38 9.27 -17.40
CA VAL A 278 5.24 10.11 -16.95
C VAL A 278 5.04 9.99 -15.44
N ARG A 279 5.07 8.76 -14.91
CA ARG A 279 4.94 8.50 -13.47
C ARG A 279 6.05 9.19 -12.68
N VAL A 280 7.31 8.92 -13.00
CA VAL A 280 8.44 9.39 -12.21
C VAL A 280 8.67 10.89 -12.41
N ILE A 281 8.89 11.33 -13.64
CA ILE A 281 9.26 12.73 -13.90
C ILE A 281 8.02 13.62 -13.75
N GLY A 282 6.89 13.23 -14.33
CA GLY A 282 5.67 14.05 -14.28
C GLY A 282 5.05 14.12 -12.87
N PHE A 283 4.69 12.98 -12.29
CA PHE A 283 3.99 12.98 -11.01
C PHE A 283 4.92 13.04 -9.81
N GLU A 284 5.98 12.24 -9.79
CA GLU A 284 6.85 12.18 -8.60
C GLU A 284 7.84 13.34 -8.52
N PHE A 285 8.16 14.04 -9.63
CA PHE A 285 8.98 15.26 -9.59
C PHE A 285 8.16 16.53 -9.81
N VAL A 286 7.50 16.70 -10.96
CA VAL A 286 6.84 17.97 -11.28
C VAL A 286 5.66 18.25 -10.35
N ASN A 287 4.71 17.32 -10.17
CA ASN A 287 3.58 17.54 -9.25
C ASN A 287 4.05 17.73 -7.79
N GLU A 288 4.99 16.91 -7.33
CA GLU A 288 5.54 17.05 -5.96
C GLU A 288 6.13 18.45 -5.72
N PHE A 289 6.84 19.00 -6.72
CA PHE A 289 7.38 20.34 -6.63
C PHE A 289 6.28 21.41 -6.56
N ILE A 290 5.38 21.43 -7.56
CA ILE A 290 4.39 22.50 -7.69
C ILE A 290 3.31 22.46 -6.59
N GLU A 291 2.95 21.27 -6.11
CA GLU A 291 1.91 21.09 -5.10
C GLU A 291 2.45 21.26 -3.68
N ARG A 292 3.69 20.83 -3.39
CA ARG A 292 4.17 20.73 -2.00
C ARG A 292 5.35 21.62 -1.64
N TRP A 293 6.24 21.92 -2.59
CA TRP A 293 7.45 22.71 -2.35
C TRP A 293 7.25 24.18 -2.70
N MET A 294 6.87 24.45 -3.95
CA MET A 294 6.75 25.79 -4.50
C MET A 294 5.86 26.72 -3.64
N PRO A 295 4.67 26.31 -3.16
CA PRO A 295 3.80 27.26 -2.46
C PRO A 295 4.34 27.68 -1.10
N VAL A 296 4.93 26.76 -0.34
CA VAL A 296 5.56 27.07 0.96
C VAL A 296 6.77 27.97 0.74
N ALA A 297 7.61 27.64 -0.23
CA ALA A 297 8.81 28.42 -0.54
C ALA A 297 8.46 29.86 -0.96
N ALA A 298 7.45 30.02 -1.84
CA ALA A 298 6.99 31.32 -2.29
C ALA A 298 6.38 32.15 -1.15
N LEU A 299 5.57 31.55 -0.26
CA LEU A 299 5.03 32.26 0.90
C LEU A 299 6.12 32.67 1.90
N VAL A 300 7.11 31.80 2.13
CA VAL A 300 8.27 32.12 2.99
C VAL A 300 9.09 33.26 2.39
N ALA A 301 9.24 33.32 1.06
CA ALA A 301 9.96 34.38 0.37
C ALA A 301 9.33 35.78 0.56
N LEU A 302 8.04 35.87 0.91
CA LEU A 302 7.37 37.14 1.24
C LEU A 302 7.64 37.62 2.68
N THR A 303 8.04 36.72 3.59
CA THR A 303 8.22 37.04 5.01
C THR A 303 9.28 38.10 5.34
N PRO A 304 10.36 38.29 4.56
CA PRO A 304 11.29 39.40 4.79
C PRO A 304 10.65 40.77 4.56
N GLY A 305 9.65 40.87 3.67
CA GLY A 305 8.95 42.12 3.38
C GLY A 305 8.06 42.56 4.53
N SER A 306 7.42 41.62 5.23
CA SER A 306 6.57 41.90 6.40
C SER A 306 6.20 40.67 7.25
N TRP A 307 5.97 40.89 8.55
CA TRP A 307 5.76 39.83 9.53
C TRP A 307 4.44 39.07 9.37
N TRP A 308 3.38 39.69 8.84
CA TRP A 308 2.08 39.03 8.69
C TRP A 308 2.09 37.89 7.66
N TRP A 309 3.08 37.85 6.75
CA TRP A 309 3.25 36.70 5.87
C TRP A 309 3.57 35.41 6.63
N TRP A 310 4.11 35.49 7.85
CA TRP A 310 4.21 34.32 8.74
C TRP A 310 2.85 33.75 9.12
N LEU A 311 1.79 34.57 9.22
CA LEU A 311 0.44 34.07 9.42
C LEU A 311 -0.01 33.23 8.21
N ALA A 312 0.25 33.70 6.99
CA ALA A 312 -0.05 32.96 5.77
C ALA A 312 0.72 31.63 5.73
N VAL A 313 2.03 31.64 6.07
CA VAL A 313 2.85 30.42 6.16
C VAL A 313 2.26 29.44 7.17
N VAL A 314 1.93 29.89 8.39
CA VAL A 314 1.36 29.01 9.43
C VAL A 314 0.02 28.43 9.00
N VAL A 315 -0.89 29.26 8.46
CA VAL A 315 -2.20 28.81 7.97
C VAL A 315 -2.01 27.78 6.85
N TYR A 316 -1.12 28.05 5.90
CA TYR A 316 -0.83 27.14 4.79
C TYR A 316 -0.25 25.81 5.28
N LEU A 317 0.73 25.88 6.19
CA LEU A 317 1.34 24.71 6.80
C LEU A 317 0.30 23.87 7.53
N VAL A 318 -0.76 24.47 8.09
CA VAL A 318 -1.85 23.75 8.78
C VAL A 318 -2.91 23.22 7.82
N ALA A 319 -3.26 23.97 6.78
CA ALA A 319 -4.40 23.68 5.90
C ALA A 319 -4.10 22.69 4.76
N PHE A 320 -2.85 22.59 4.34
CA PHE A 320 -2.46 21.81 3.16
C PHE A 320 -1.40 20.76 3.47
N ARG A 321 -1.36 19.69 2.67
CA ARG A 321 -0.19 18.81 2.59
C ARG A 321 0.95 19.56 1.91
N ASN A 322 2.14 19.49 2.49
CA ASN A 322 3.29 20.27 2.01
C ASN A 322 4.62 19.59 2.33
N ALA A 323 5.70 20.13 1.76
CA ALA A 323 7.05 19.56 1.89
C ALA A 323 7.53 19.49 3.34
N VAL A 324 7.28 20.54 4.15
CA VAL A 324 7.70 20.59 5.55
C VAL A 324 7.00 19.52 6.38
N ARG A 325 5.68 19.37 6.21
CA ARG A 325 4.91 18.31 6.88
C ARG A 325 5.36 16.92 6.48
N THR A 326 5.62 16.71 5.19
CA THR A 326 6.09 15.41 4.67
C THR A 326 7.47 15.08 5.24
N PHE A 327 8.37 16.06 5.26
CA PHE A 327 9.71 15.91 5.82
C PHE A 327 9.68 15.58 7.32
N LEU A 328 8.95 16.35 8.14
CA LEU A 328 8.88 16.15 9.59
C LEU A 328 8.09 14.90 9.99
N GLY A 329 7.06 14.54 9.22
CA GLY A 329 6.19 13.41 9.51
C GLY A 329 6.75 12.06 9.07
N HIS A 330 7.60 12.04 8.04
CA HIS A 330 8.11 10.82 7.45
C HIS A 330 9.62 10.86 7.26
N ASP A 331 10.13 11.75 6.41
CA ASP A 331 11.51 11.63 5.92
C ASP A 331 12.56 11.74 7.03
N LEU A 332 12.37 12.67 7.97
CA LEU A 332 13.29 12.89 9.09
C LEU A 332 13.56 11.60 9.89
N TRP A 333 12.55 10.76 10.02
CA TRP A 333 12.61 9.51 10.79
C TRP A 333 13.22 8.35 10.01
N VAL A 334 13.22 8.42 8.68
CA VAL A 334 13.81 7.41 7.80
C VAL A 334 15.28 7.73 7.45
N ILE A 335 15.73 8.98 7.62
CA ILE A 335 17.14 9.37 7.38
C ILE A 335 18.15 8.47 8.11
N PRO A 336 18.02 8.17 9.43
CA PRO A 336 18.95 7.26 10.10
C PRO A 336 18.98 5.88 9.46
N ASP A 337 17.83 5.39 8.99
CA ASP A 337 17.74 4.12 8.27
C ASP A 337 18.48 4.17 6.93
N ALA A 338 18.29 5.22 6.13
CA ALA A 338 19.06 5.41 4.91
C ALA A 338 20.56 5.48 5.15
N VAL A 339 21.01 6.17 6.21
CA VAL A 339 22.43 6.24 6.58
C VAL A 339 22.96 4.84 6.95
N GLU A 340 22.24 4.08 7.77
CA GLU A 340 22.62 2.71 8.09
C GLU A 340 22.67 1.83 6.83
N ARG A 341 21.67 1.91 5.93
CA ARG A 341 21.68 1.18 4.65
C ARG A 341 22.89 1.53 3.80
N ILE A 342 23.30 2.80 3.73
CA ILE A 342 24.52 3.22 3.02
C ILE A 342 25.76 2.59 3.67
N LEU A 343 25.86 2.60 5.00
CA LEU A 343 26.99 2.01 5.72
C LEU A 343 27.06 0.48 5.51
N PHE A 344 25.92 -0.21 5.57
CA PHE A 344 25.81 -1.65 5.36
C PHE A 344 25.78 -2.07 3.89
N SER A 345 25.68 -1.12 2.95
CA SER A 345 25.75 -1.38 1.50
C SER A 345 27.15 -1.87 1.06
N ARG A 346 28.19 -1.66 1.88
CA ARG A 346 29.52 -2.21 1.66
C ARG A 346 29.45 -3.74 1.68
N GLY A 347 29.62 -4.36 0.52
CA GLY A 347 29.54 -5.81 0.35
C GLY A 347 28.22 -6.31 -0.23
N VAL A 348 27.14 -5.53 -0.24
CA VAL A 348 25.85 -5.95 -0.83
C VAL A 348 25.99 -6.31 -2.31
N ARG A 349 26.80 -5.55 -3.08
CA ARG A 349 27.12 -5.89 -4.47
C ARG A 349 27.93 -7.18 -4.62
N ALA A 350 28.71 -7.56 -3.60
CA ALA A 350 29.41 -8.84 -3.60
C ALA A 350 28.42 -9.97 -3.27
N ASP A 351 27.55 -9.77 -2.28
CA ASP A 351 26.52 -10.74 -1.90
C ASP A 351 25.54 -11.03 -3.04
N ILE A 352 25.04 -9.99 -3.72
CA ILE A 352 24.17 -10.15 -4.90
C ILE A 352 24.86 -10.97 -6.00
N ARG A 353 26.15 -10.71 -6.26
CA ARG A 353 26.93 -11.48 -7.24
C ARG A 353 27.14 -12.92 -6.77
N ALA A 354 27.38 -13.14 -5.48
CA ALA A 354 27.54 -14.46 -4.90
C ALA A 354 26.23 -15.27 -4.97
N GLN A 355 25.08 -14.64 -4.68
CA GLN A 355 23.78 -15.27 -4.80
C GLN A 355 23.47 -15.65 -6.26
N ALA A 356 23.71 -14.74 -7.21
CA ALA A 356 23.53 -15.03 -8.62
C ALA A 356 24.43 -16.20 -9.08
N ALA A 357 25.68 -16.25 -8.62
CA ALA A 357 26.58 -17.37 -8.90
C ALA A 357 26.10 -18.68 -8.27
N ARG A 358 25.59 -18.66 -7.02
CA ARG A 358 25.01 -19.83 -6.34
C ARG A 358 23.79 -20.36 -7.09
N ARG A 359 22.87 -19.48 -7.53
CA ARG A 359 21.71 -19.86 -8.35
C ARG A 359 22.12 -20.54 -9.65
N LEU A 360 23.04 -19.93 -10.40
CA LEU A 360 23.53 -20.50 -11.66
C LEU A 360 24.20 -21.86 -11.44
N ALA A 361 25.03 -22.00 -10.40
CA ALA A 361 25.69 -23.26 -10.07
C ALA A 361 24.69 -24.37 -9.68
N ARG A 362 23.62 -24.02 -8.97
CA ARG A 362 22.56 -24.96 -8.58
C ARG A 362 21.69 -25.37 -9.77
N ALA A 363 21.38 -24.44 -10.68
CA ALA A 363 20.64 -24.73 -11.90
C ALA A 363 21.46 -25.54 -12.93
N ALA A 364 22.79 -25.45 -12.91
CA ALA A 364 23.68 -26.16 -13.84
C ALA A 364 23.62 -27.70 -13.73
N GLY A 365 23.11 -28.24 -12.61
CA GLY A 365 22.90 -29.68 -12.44
C GLY A 365 21.83 -30.26 -13.37
N GLY A 366 20.99 -29.42 -13.99
CA GLY A 366 19.86 -29.86 -14.79
C GLY A 366 18.76 -30.54 -13.95
N PRO A 367 17.67 -31.00 -14.58
CA PRO A 367 16.63 -31.73 -13.89
C PRO A 367 17.17 -33.08 -13.39
N PRO A 368 16.73 -33.58 -12.21
CA PRO A 368 17.08 -34.91 -11.76
C PRO A 368 16.57 -35.97 -12.74
N ALA A 369 17.25 -37.12 -12.79
CA ALA A 369 16.78 -38.25 -13.59
C ALA A 369 15.47 -38.78 -13.00
N VAL A 370 14.39 -38.75 -13.79
CA VAL A 370 13.08 -39.28 -13.41
C VAL A 370 12.88 -40.65 -14.07
N THR A 371 12.57 -41.67 -13.28
CA THR A 371 12.38 -43.06 -13.73
C THR A 371 11.18 -43.24 -14.65
N ASP A 372 10.09 -42.50 -14.40
CA ASP A 372 8.91 -42.41 -15.27
C ASP A 372 8.41 -40.96 -15.29
N PRO A 373 8.77 -40.16 -16.31
CA PRO A 373 8.39 -38.75 -16.40
C PRO A 373 6.89 -38.54 -16.64
N THR A 374 6.13 -39.61 -16.93
CA THR A 374 4.69 -39.56 -17.18
C THR A 374 3.86 -39.92 -15.93
N ALA A 375 4.47 -40.43 -14.86
CA ALA A 375 3.73 -40.80 -13.66
C ALA A 375 3.28 -39.58 -12.83
N ARG A 376 4.04 -38.49 -12.89
CA ARG A 376 3.86 -37.25 -12.13
C ARG A 376 3.86 -36.08 -13.09
N ARG A 377 2.97 -35.10 -12.90
CA ARG A 377 2.80 -33.99 -13.85
C ARG A 377 2.52 -32.67 -13.13
N PHE A 378 3.03 -31.58 -13.66
CA PHE A 378 2.63 -30.24 -13.22
C PHE A 378 1.55 -29.68 -14.14
N VAL A 379 0.63 -28.91 -13.57
CA VAL A 379 -0.39 -28.20 -14.32
C VAL A 379 -0.50 -26.75 -13.86
N PHE A 380 -0.58 -25.84 -14.84
CA PHE A 380 -0.94 -24.44 -14.63
C PHE A 380 -2.34 -24.18 -15.17
N VAL A 381 -2.99 -23.14 -14.65
CA VAL A 381 -4.21 -22.57 -15.22
C VAL A 381 -3.93 -21.14 -15.65
N VAL A 382 -4.39 -20.77 -16.84
CA VAL A 382 -4.32 -19.38 -17.31
C VAL A 382 -5.52 -19.05 -18.19
N CYS A 383 -6.13 -17.89 -17.98
CA CYS A 383 -7.02 -17.27 -18.96
C CYS A 383 -7.11 -15.75 -18.78
N GLY A 384 -7.52 -15.03 -19.83
CA GLY A 384 -7.83 -13.60 -19.80
C GLY A 384 -6.74 -12.71 -20.42
N PRO A 385 -6.34 -11.60 -19.76
CA PRO A 385 -5.49 -10.57 -20.36
C PRO A 385 -4.06 -11.04 -20.66
N VAL A 386 -3.38 -10.33 -21.56
CA VAL A 386 -1.98 -10.64 -21.94
C VAL A 386 -1.03 -10.72 -20.74
N SER A 387 -1.27 -9.93 -19.69
CA SER A 387 -0.44 -9.97 -18.48
C SER A 387 -0.38 -11.36 -17.86
N HIS A 388 -1.50 -12.08 -17.75
CA HIS A 388 -1.54 -13.43 -17.18
C HIS A 388 -0.73 -14.43 -18.02
N LEU A 389 -0.79 -14.29 -19.35
CA LEU A 389 -0.03 -15.12 -20.29
C LEU A 389 1.48 -14.87 -20.16
N LEU A 390 1.88 -13.61 -19.97
CA LEU A 390 3.28 -13.22 -19.75
C LEU A 390 3.80 -13.71 -18.40
N THR A 391 3.01 -13.61 -17.33
CA THR A 391 3.34 -14.17 -16.01
C THR A 391 3.59 -15.68 -16.10
N LEU A 392 2.68 -16.44 -16.74
CA LEU A 392 2.87 -17.88 -16.95
C LEU A 392 4.13 -18.19 -17.77
N ARG A 393 4.43 -17.40 -18.81
CA ARG A 393 5.65 -17.57 -19.61
C ARG A 393 6.90 -17.45 -18.74
N THR A 394 6.94 -16.49 -17.82
CA THR A 394 8.03 -16.32 -16.86
C THR A 394 8.12 -17.52 -15.91
N ALA A 395 7.01 -18.02 -15.38
CA ALA A 395 6.99 -19.22 -14.55
C ALA A 395 7.55 -20.46 -15.26
N VAL A 396 7.07 -20.74 -16.48
CA VAL A 396 7.55 -21.89 -17.28
C VAL A 396 9.02 -21.75 -17.65
N HIS A 397 9.50 -20.53 -17.96
CA HIS A 397 10.91 -20.27 -18.24
C HIS A 397 11.83 -20.69 -17.07
N HIS A 398 11.38 -20.47 -15.84
CA HIS A 398 12.10 -20.87 -14.63
C HIS A 398 11.93 -22.34 -14.26
N LEU A 399 10.76 -22.93 -14.52
CA LEU A 399 10.46 -24.31 -14.16
C LEU A 399 11.06 -25.34 -15.12
N ARG A 400 10.87 -25.19 -16.43
CA ARG A 400 11.23 -26.18 -17.45
C ARG A 400 12.69 -26.65 -17.38
N PRO A 401 13.70 -25.78 -17.15
CA PRO A 401 15.10 -26.21 -17.05
C PRO A 401 15.42 -27.06 -15.81
N LEU A 402 14.55 -27.07 -14.81
CA LEU A 402 14.78 -27.68 -13.49
C LEU A 402 13.92 -28.93 -13.26
N THR A 403 13.02 -29.25 -14.18
CA THR A 403 12.19 -30.45 -14.11
C THR A 403 12.18 -31.24 -15.42
N ALA A 404 12.11 -32.57 -15.29
CA ALA A 404 11.95 -33.50 -16.41
C ALA A 404 10.51 -34.02 -16.56
N VAL A 405 9.61 -33.76 -15.59
CA VAL A 405 8.21 -34.18 -15.69
C VAL A 405 7.43 -33.31 -16.68
N GLU A 406 6.28 -33.83 -17.14
CA GLU A 406 5.42 -33.11 -18.08
C GLU A 406 4.82 -31.84 -17.47
N LEU A 407 4.83 -30.75 -18.25
CA LEU A 407 4.20 -29.48 -17.94
C LEU A 407 2.94 -29.28 -18.79
N TRP A 408 1.79 -29.19 -18.12
CA TRP A 408 0.50 -28.98 -18.75
C TRP A 408 -0.03 -27.58 -18.45
N VAL A 409 -0.80 -27.02 -19.39
CA VAL A 409 -1.54 -25.76 -19.19
C VAL A 409 -3.00 -25.98 -19.55
N LEU A 410 -3.88 -25.69 -18.59
CA LEU A 410 -5.32 -25.62 -18.78
C LEU A 410 -5.73 -24.17 -19.05
N THR A 411 -6.47 -23.92 -20.11
CA THR A 411 -6.84 -22.56 -20.55
C THR A 411 -8.23 -22.53 -21.16
N ASP A 412 -8.83 -21.35 -21.21
CA ASP A 412 -9.96 -21.04 -22.10
C ASP A 412 -9.46 -20.09 -23.20
N SER A 413 -9.20 -20.65 -24.38
CA SER A 413 -8.61 -19.90 -25.50
C SER A 413 -9.51 -18.78 -26.01
N ALA A 414 -10.83 -18.88 -25.82
CA ALA A 414 -11.79 -17.87 -26.26
C ALA A 414 -11.75 -16.60 -25.40
N ARG A 415 -11.23 -16.70 -24.16
CA ARG A 415 -11.05 -15.56 -23.24
C ARG A 415 -9.69 -14.90 -23.34
N ASN A 416 -8.73 -15.56 -23.97
CA ASN A 416 -7.37 -15.04 -24.05
C ASN A 416 -7.28 -13.90 -25.07
N GLU A 417 -6.70 -12.78 -24.64
CA GLU A 417 -6.41 -11.65 -25.54
C GLU A 417 -5.40 -12.02 -26.64
N GLN A 418 -4.58 -13.05 -26.41
CA GLN A 418 -3.59 -13.58 -27.35
C GLN A 418 -3.58 -15.10 -27.36
N VAL A 419 -3.16 -15.67 -28.49
CA VAL A 419 -2.93 -17.11 -28.60
C VAL A 419 -1.85 -17.53 -27.60
N LEU A 420 -2.12 -18.60 -26.86
CA LEU A 420 -1.16 -19.18 -25.92
C LEU A 420 0.01 -19.81 -26.68
N ASP A 421 1.14 -19.13 -26.68
CA ASP A 421 2.41 -19.60 -27.24
C ASP A 421 3.52 -19.46 -26.19
N ILE A 422 3.78 -20.55 -25.48
CA ILE A 422 4.75 -20.65 -24.38
C ILE A 422 5.66 -21.84 -24.62
N HIS A 423 6.92 -21.55 -24.93
CA HIS A 423 7.95 -22.56 -25.09
C HIS A 423 8.22 -23.30 -23.77
N GLY A 424 8.27 -24.63 -23.82
CA GLY A 424 8.55 -25.49 -22.66
C GLY A 424 7.31 -26.11 -22.01
N VAL A 425 6.10 -25.76 -22.47
CA VAL A 425 4.86 -26.48 -22.15
C VAL A 425 4.73 -27.69 -23.07
N ASP A 426 4.42 -28.85 -22.51
CA ASP A 426 4.29 -30.11 -23.26
C ASP A 426 2.86 -30.29 -23.80
N HIS A 427 1.86 -29.90 -23.02
CA HIS A 427 0.44 -30.06 -23.36
C HIS A 427 -0.39 -28.83 -23.01
N VAL A 428 -1.29 -28.44 -23.91
CA VAL A 428 -2.31 -27.41 -23.68
C VAL A 428 -3.68 -28.06 -23.77
N VAL A 429 -4.50 -27.89 -22.74
CA VAL A 429 -5.87 -28.37 -22.69
C VAL A 429 -6.79 -27.15 -22.75
N ASP A 430 -7.58 -27.07 -23.81
CA ASP A 430 -8.53 -25.97 -24.01
C ASP A 430 -9.91 -26.37 -23.47
N VAL A 431 -10.43 -25.59 -22.51
CA VAL A 431 -11.69 -25.83 -21.83
C VAL A 431 -12.52 -24.57 -21.84
N ALA A 432 -13.66 -24.63 -22.52
CA ALA A 432 -14.63 -23.56 -22.52
C ALA A 432 -15.25 -23.42 -21.12
N THR A 433 -15.08 -22.25 -20.52
CA THR A 433 -15.73 -21.89 -19.24
C THR A 433 -17.13 -21.33 -19.49
N PRO A 434 -18.01 -21.32 -18.47
CA PRO A 434 -19.34 -20.71 -18.61
C PRO A 434 -19.26 -19.24 -19.07
N ALA A 435 -20.09 -18.88 -20.05
CA ALA A 435 -20.01 -17.59 -20.75
C ALA A 435 -20.44 -16.39 -19.91
N ASP A 436 -21.15 -16.63 -18.80
CA ASP A 436 -21.62 -15.64 -17.85
C ASP A 436 -20.55 -15.21 -16.83
N LEU A 437 -19.46 -15.97 -16.70
CA LEU A 437 -18.36 -15.63 -15.81
C LEU A 437 -17.48 -14.52 -16.40
N ASP A 438 -16.95 -13.65 -15.53
CA ASP A 438 -15.81 -12.80 -15.88
C ASP A 438 -14.49 -13.60 -15.91
N ASP A 439 -13.40 -12.99 -16.37
CA ASP A 439 -12.11 -13.69 -16.51
C ASP A 439 -11.51 -14.15 -15.18
N HIS A 440 -11.80 -13.42 -14.09
CA HIS A 440 -11.31 -13.77 -12.76
C HIS A 440 -12.07 -14.98 -12.19
N GLN A 441 -13.39 -14.99 -12.33
CA GLN A 441 -14.26 -16.11 -11.99
C GLN A 441 -13.94 -17.35 -12.85
N ALA A 442 -13.71 -17.17 -14.15
CA ALA A 442 -13.33 -18.25 -15.07
C ALA A 442 -12.00 -18.91 -14.67
N SER A 443 -11.01 -18.12 -14.26
CA SER A 443 -9.73 -18.64 -13.74
C SER A 443 -9.92 -19.50 -12.48
N ILE A 444 -10.72 -19.03 -11.51
CA ILE A 444 -11.06 -19.80 -10.30
C ILE A 444 -11.83 -21.09 -10.65
N TRP A 445 -12.75 -21.01 -11.61
CA TRP A 445 -13.53 -22.15 -12.08
C TRP A 445 -12.62 -23.24 -12.67
N LEU A 446 -11.67 -22.87 -13.53
CA LEU A 446 -10.70 -23.80 -14.11
C LEU A 446 -9.78 -24.40 -13.04
N LYS A 447 -9.23 -23.57 -12.15
CA LYS A 447 -8.35 -23.98 -11.05
C LYS A 447 -9.00 -25.02 -10.15
N THR A 448 -10.22 -24.75 -9.70
CA THR A 448 -10.91 -25.63 -8.74
C THR A 448 -11.50 -26.89 -9.39
N SER A 449 -11.75 -26.88 -10.70
CA SER A 449 -12.21 -28.06 -11.46
C SER A 449 -11.09 -28.81 -12.20
N VAL A 450 -9.82 -28.48 -11.93
CA VAL A 450 -8.66 -28.95 -12.70
C VAL A 450 -8.61 -30.47 -12.89
N HIS A 451 -9.01 -31.26 -11.87
CA HIS A 451 -9.03 -32.73 -11.93
C HIS A 451 -10.01 -33.31 -12.94
N ARG A 452 -11.04 -32.57 -13.34
CA ARG A 452 -12.05 -33.04 -14.31
C ARG A 452 -11.55 -33.03 -15.74
N HIS A 453 -10.51 -32.24 -16.01
CA HIS A 453 -10.02 -31.94 -17.37
C HIS A 453 -8.69 -32.63 -17.69
N LEU A 454 -8.15 -33.38 -16.74
CA LEU A 454 -6.85 -34.03 -16.84
C LEU A 454 -7.00 -35.55 -16.82
N PRO A 455 -6.10 -36.29 -17.50
CA PRO A 455 -6.13 -37.74 -17.41
C PRO A 455 -5.77 -38.23 -16.00
N PRO A 456 -6.18 -39.46 -15.62
CA PRO A 456 -5.80 -40.05 -14.34
C PRO A 456 -4.29 -40.06 -14.13
N GLY A 457 -3.83 -39.70 -12.93
CA GLY A 457 -2.41 -39.66 -12.58
C GLY A 457 -2.17 -38.89 -11.29
N GLU A 458 -0.89 -38.70 -10.93
CA GLU A 458 -0.47 -37.81 -9.85
C GLU A 458 -0.12 -36.44 -10.42
N TRP A 459 -0.74 -35.40 -9.88
CA TRP A 459 -0.69 -34.04 -10.39
C TRP A 459 -0.30 -33.06 -9.28
N CYS A 460 0.37 -31.98 -9.68
CA CYS A 460 0.61 -30.83 -8.83
C CYS A 460 0.23 -29.56 -9.58
N TYR A 461 -0.73 -28.83 -9.04
CA TYR A 461 -1.14 -27.53 -9.54
C TYR A 461 -0.18 -26.45 -9.04
N LEU A 462 0.17 -25.51 -9.93
CA LEU A 462 0.95 -24.31 -9.63
C LEU A 462 0.21 -23.07 -10.14
N ASP A 463 0.09 -22.03 -9.31
CA ASP A 463 -0.29 -20.69 -9.77
C ASP A 463 0.78 -20.15 -10.74
N SER A 464 0.37 -19.26 -11.66
CA SER A 464 1.25 -18.72 -12.71
C SER A 464 2.33 -17.77 -12.21
N ASP A 465 2.30 -17.38 -10.93
CA ASP A 465 3.29 -16.53 -10.26
C ASP A 465 4.30 -17.33 -9.40
N ILE A 466 4.37 -18.65 -9.64
CA ILE A 466 5.31 -19.55 -8.97
C ILE A 466 6.45 -19.90 -9.90
N ILE A 467 7.69 -19.72 -9.42
CA ILE A 467 8.90 -20.03 -10.16
C ILE A 467 9.72 -21.11 -9.45
N ALA A 468 10.48 -21.89 -10.21
CA ALA A 468 11.50 -22.77 -9.66
C ALA A 468 12.86 -22.08 -9.57
N THR A 469 13.60 -22.35 -8.49
CA THR A 469 14.91 -21.75 -8.20
C THR A 469 16.05 -22.75 -8.25
N VAL A 470 15.78 -24.01 -7.91
CA VAL A 470 16.75 -25.11 -7.83
C VAL A 470 16.11 -26.45 -8.24
N PRO A 471 16.90 -27.45 -8.68
CA PRO A 471 16.39 -28.78 -9.01
C PRO A 471 15.72 -29.51 -7.83
N GLY A 472 14.88 -30.51 -8.13
CA GLY A 472 14.22 -31.36 -7.15
C GLY A 472 12.84 -30.89 -6.71
N VAL A 473 12.17 -30.12 -7.55
CA VAL A 473 10.78 -29.65 -7.38
C VAL A 473 9.78 -30.82 -7.36
N GLU A 474 10.15 -31.96 -7.94
CA GLU A 474 9.36 -33.20 -7.96
C GLU A 474 9.21 -33.83 -6.56
N GLY A 475 9.98 -33.39 -5.57
CA GLY A 475 9.78 -33.84 -4.19
C GLY A 475 8.41 -33.43 -3.62
N VAL A 476 7.72 -32.46 -4.22
CA VAL A 476 6.38 -32.03 -3.79
C VAL A 476 5.37 -33.17 -3.84
N PHE A 477 5.51 -34.09 -4.79
CA PHE A 477 4.64 -35.26 -4.93
C PHE A 477 4.84 -36.26 -3.79
N ASP A 478 6.03 -36.31 -3.19
CA ASP A 478 6.36 -37.23 -2.09
C ASP A 478 5.79 -36.75 -0.74
N GLU A 479 5.39 -35.48 -0.64
CA GLU A 479 4.79 -34.90 0.57
C GLU A 479 3.26 -35.06 0.64
N ARG A 480 2.63 -35.63 -0.39
CA ARG A 480 1.18 -35.84 -0.40
C ARG A 480 0.78 -36.92 0.62
N VAL A 481 0.05 -36.54 1.66
CA VAL A 481 -0.52 -37.45 2.66
C VAL A 481 -2.04 -37.33 2.66
N GLY A 482 -2.71 -38.38 2.18
CA GLY A 482 -4.18 -38.38 2.03
C GLY A 482 -4.62 -37.84 0.67
N PRO A 483 -5.91 -37.50 0.49
CA PRO A 483 -6.49 -37.22 -0.82
C PRO A 483 -5.90 -35.98 -1.48
N VAL A 484 -5.32 -35.05 -0.74
CA VAL A 484 -4.71 -33.82 -1.27
C VAL A 484 -3.57 -33.37 -0.35
N ALA A 485 -2.65 -32.58 -0.86
CA ALA A 485 -1.71 -31.82 -0.03
C ALA A 485 -1.59 -30.39 -0.55
N PHE A 486 -1.85 -29.43 0.33
CA PHE A 486 -1.78 -28.00 0.04
C PHE A 486 -0.66 -27.35 0.83
N ALA A 487 -0.10 -26.27 0.30
CA ALA A 487 0.84 -25.44 1.02
C ALA A 487 0.18 -24.62 2.14
N SER A 488 1.00 -24.06 3.04
CA SER A 488 0.53 -23.10 4.05
C SER A 488 0.47 -21.68 3.48
N ASP A 489 -0.51 -20.87 3.88
CA ASP A 489 -0.59 -19.46 3.48
C ASP A 489 0.23 -18.57 4.39
N VAL A 490 1.55 -18.56 4.22
CA VAL A 490 2.49 -17.82 5.08
C VAL A 490 3.16 -16.72 4.27
N THR A 491 2.64 -15.49 4.35
CA THR A 491 3.20 -14.29 3.69
C THR A 491 4.13 -13.49 4.61
N VAL A 492 3.87 -13.58 5.91
CA VAL A 492 4.63 -12.98 7.02
C VAL A 492 4.91 -14.05 8.07
N ARG A 493 5.62 -13.72 9.15
CA ARG A 493 6.00 -14.70 10.19
C ARG A 493 4.84 -15.53 10.72
N GLU A 494 3.68 -14.92 10.91
CA GLU A 494 2.48 -15.56 11.46
C GLU A 494 1.25 -15.13 10.65
N ASN A 495 0.52 -16.09 10.09
CA ASN A 495 -0.75 -15.86 9.41
C ASN A 495 -1.83 -16.81 9.96
N SER A 496 -3.10 -16.46 9.79
CA SER A 496 -4.24 -17.24 10.26
C SER A 496 -5.54 -16.84 9.57
N VAL A 497 -6.61 -17.59 9.79
CA VAL A 497 -7.95 -17.28 9.27
C VAL A 497 -8.40 -15.86 9.61
N ASP A 498 -8.26 -15.42 10.87
CA ASP A 498 -8.70 -14.08 11.28
C ASP A 498 -7.83 -12.99 10.65
N ARG A 499 -6.53 -13.25 10.39
CA ARG A 499 -5.64 -12.31 9.67
C ARG A 499 -5.97 -12.24 8.18
N PHE A 500 -6.34 -13.37 7.56
CA PHE A 500 -6.72 -13.45 6.16
C PHE A 500 -8.13 -12.87 5.88
N SER A 501 -9.02 -12.94 6.86
CA SER A 501 -10.43 -12.56 6.74
C SER A 501 -10.68 -11.21 6.02
N PRO A 502 -9.97 -10.09 6.29
CA PRO A 502 -10.18 -8.84 5.55
C PRO A 502 -9.88 -8.91 4.04
N TRP A 503 -9.06 -9.88 3.61
CA TRP A 503 -8.74 -10.13 2.20
C TRP A 503 -9.76 -11.04 1.51
N ALA A 504 -10.47 -11.86 2.29
CA ALA A 504 -11.57 -12.72 1.83
C ALA A 504 -12.95 -12.05 1.87
N MET A 505 -13.13 -11.06 2.74
CA MET A 505 -14.44 -10.49 3.05
C MET A 505 -14.62 -9.05 2.53
N THR A 506 -15.83 -8.73 2.11
CA THR A 506 -16.31 -7.37 1.83
C THR A 506 -16.64 -6.69 3.17
N CYS A 507 -15.60 -6.23 3.87
CA CYS A 507 -15.75 -5.54 5.15
C CYS A 507 -14.86 -4.30 5.26
N ASP A 508 -15.27 -3.35 6.10
CA ASP A 508 -14.56 -2.09 6.37
C ASP A 508 -13.45 -2.26 7.44
N CYS A 509 -12.99 -3.49 7.69
CA CYS A 509 -11.90 -3.76 8.64
C CYS A 509 -10.58 -3.23 8.05
N LEU A 510 -10.34 -1.94 8.27
CA LEU A 510 -9.12 -1.23 7.93
C LEU A 510 -8.10 -1.40 9.06
N GLY A 511 -6.91 -1.83 8.70
CA GLY A 511 -5.74 -1.91 9.54
C GLY A 511 -4.49 -1.63 8.70
N HIS A 512 -3.36 -1.46 9.37
CA HIS A 512 -2.06 -1.27 8.73
C HIS A 512 -1.07 -2.24 9.37
N GLY A 513 -0.32 -2.99 8.57
CA GLY A 513 0.72 -3.92 9.03
C GLY A 513 0.18 -5.09 9.86
N ASP A 514 0.95 -5.53 10.85
CA ASP A 514 0.78 -6.78 11.61
C ASP A 514 -0.46 -6.86 12.52
N GLN A 515 -1.32 -5.84 12.54
CA GLN A 515 -2.53 -5.77 13.36
C GLN A 515 -3.82 -6.05 12.59
N HIS A 516 -3.72 -6.35 11.29
CA HIS A 516 -4.85 -6.52 10.40
C HIS A 516 -5.51 -7.90 10.63
N SER A 517 -6.61 -7.94 11.38
CA SER A 517 -7.37 -9.18 11.62
C SER A 517 -8.84 -8.88 11.94
N CYS A 518 -9.76 -9.78 11.57
CA CYS A 518 -11.16 -9.72 11.97
C CYS A 518 -11.86 -11.10 11.89
N PRO A 519 -12.95 -11.32 12.64
CA PRO A 519 -13.61 -12.63 12.71
C PRO A 519 -14.60 -12.90 11.56
N HIS A 520 -14.83 -11.94 10.66
CA HIS A 520 -15.95 -12.00 9.70
C HIS A 520 -15.97 -13.24 8.79
N LEU A 521 -14.81 -13.72 8.33
CA LEU A 521 -14.73 -14.96 7.56
C LEU A 521 -15.21 -16.15 8.39
N ARG A 522 -14.76 -16.28 9.64
CA ARG A 522 -15.23 -17.32 10.56
C ARG A 522 -16.74 -17.23 10.82
N ASP A 523 -17.25 -16.02 11.00
CA ASP A 523 -18.69 -15.83 11.20
C ASP A 523 -19.49 -16.29 9.98
N GLN A 524 -19.00 -16.02 8.77
CA GLN A 524 -19.62 -16.52 7.54
C GLN A 524 -19.47 -18.03 7.37
N LEU A 525 -18.34 -18.62 7.77
CA LEU A 525 -18.15 -20.07 7.75
C LEU A 525 -19.17 -20.78 8.65
N ARG A 526 -19.44 -20.21 9.83
CA ARG A 526 -20.51 -20.70 10.72
C ARG A 526 -21.89 -20.54 10.09
N VAL A 527 -22.21 -19.36 9.54
CA VAL A 527 -23.55 -19.08 8.98
C VAL A 527 -23.85 -19.93 7.75
N ARG A 528 -22.88 -20.12 6.85
CA ARG A 528 -23.12 -20.76 5.55
C ARG A 528 -22.87 -22.26 5.55
N PHE A 529 -21.99 -22.75 6.42
CA PHE A 529 -21.58 -24.16 6.41
C PHE A 529 -21.72 -24.86 7.77
N ASP A 530 -22.19 -24.15 8.81
CA ASP A 530 -22.26 -24.67 10.19
C ASP A 530 -20.89 -25.15 10.72
N LEU A 531 -19.81 -24.44 10.35
CA LEU A 531 -18.44 -24.78 10.71
C LEU A 531 -17.88 -23.84 11.79
N GLU A 532 -17.27 -24.43 12.83
CA GLU A 532 -16.54 -23.71 13.87
C GLU A 532 -15.03 -23.76 13.62
N VAL A 533 -14.52 -22.83 12.81
CA VAL A 533 -13.08 -22.74 12.48
C VAL A 533 -12.34 -21.82 13.48
N PRO A 534 -11.26 -22.24 14.15
CA PRO A 534 -10.44 -21.37 14.99
C PRO A 534 -9.83 -20.21 14.22
N GLY A 535 -9.85 -19.00 14.79
CA GLY A 535 -9.32 -17.80 14.14
C GLY A 535 -7.80 -17.76 13.98
N ASP A 536 -7.10 -18.51 14.83
CA ASP A 536 -5.65 -18.70 14.85
C ASP A 536 -5.19 -19.91 14.02
N TRP A 537 -6.12 -20.65 13.39
CA TRP A 537 -5.77 -21.75 12.50
C TRP A 537 -5.02 -21.21 11.27
N LEU A 538 -3.86 -21.82 10.98
CA LEU A 538 -3.08 -21.53 9.77
C LEU A 538 -3.72 -22.27 8.59
N HIS A 539 -4.44 -21.53 7.78
CA HIS A 539 -5.16 -22.09 6.64
C HIS A 539 -4.23 -22.46 5.48
N TRP A 540 -4.78 -23.26 4.58
CA TRP A 540 -4.12 -23.73 3.37
C TRP A 540 -4.08 -22.63 2.30
N ASN A 541 -3.06 -22.68 1.45
CA ASN A 541 -2.85 -21.81 0.30
C ASN A 541 -3.22 -22.56 -0.98
N GLY A 542 -4.06 -21.97 -1.83
CA GLY A 542 -4.51 -22.59 -3.08
C GLY A 542 -3.50 -22.54 -4.23
N GLY A 543 -2.31 -21.96 -4.05
CA GLY A 543 -1.35 -21.72 -5.12
C GLY A 543 -0.45 -22.90 -5.44
N VAL A 544 -0.23 -23.81 -4.49
CA VAL A 544 0.45 -25.10 -4.73
C VAL A 544 -0.33 -26.21 -4.05
N PHE A 545 -0.78 -27.18 -4.84
CA PHE A 545 -1.38 -28.38 -4.28
C PHE A 545 -1.18 -29.63 -5.13
N ALA A 546 -0.91 -30.74 -4.47
CA ALA A 546 -0.80 -32.06 -5.06
C ALA A 546 -2.11 -32.85 -4.92
N PHE A 547 -2.50 -33.55 -5.99
CA PHE A 547 -3.73 -34.33 -6.09
C PHE A 547 -3.53 -35.56 -6.99
N GLY A 548 -4.38 -36.57 -6.81
CA GLY A 548 -4.36 -37.83 -7.53
C GLY A 548 -5.76 -38.38 -7.77
N ALA A 549 -5.84 -39.67 -8.07
CA ALA A 549 -7.11 -40.34 -8.38
C ALA A 549 -8.12 -40.34 -7.21
N ASP A 550 -7.63 -40.23 -5.96
CA ASP A 550 -8.42 -40.20 -4.73
C ASP A 550 -8.90 -38.79 -4.34
N SER A 551 -8.52 -37.75 -5.09
CA SER A 551 -8.82 -36.35 -4.75
C SER A 551 -10.18 -35.85 -5.24
N ALA A 552 -10.86 -36.60 -6.12
CA ALA A 552 -12.04 -36.11 -6.84
C ALA A 552 -13.12 -35.57 -5.91
N HIS A 553 -13.43 -36.29 -4.83
CA HIS A 553 -14.43 -35.85 -3.85
C HIS A 553 -14.08 -34.50 -3.20
N PHE A 554 -12.82 -34.31 -2.80
CA PHE A 554 -12.37 -33.05 -2.21
C PHE A 554 -12.47 -31.90 -3.21
N LEU A 555 -11.94 -32.09 -4.41
CA LEU A 555 -11.86 -31.04 -5.42
C LEU A 555 -13.25 -30.69 -5.98
N ASP A 556 -14.16 -31.66 -6.11
CA ASP A 556 -15.55 -31.40 -6.50
C ASP A 556 -16.28 -30.55 -5.45
N LEU A 557 -16.11 -30.87 -4.17
CA LEU A 557 -16.73 -30.09 -3.07
C LEU A 557 -16.13 -28.68 -2.98
N TRP A 558 -14.81 -28.54 -3.17
CA TRP A 558 -14.16 -27.24 -3.20
C TRP A 558 -14.65 -26.39 -4.37
N HIS A 559 -14.74 -26.98 -5.55
CA HIS A 559 -15.24 -26.32 -6.75
C HIS A 559 -16.68 -25.83 -6.59
N GLU A 560 -17.59 -26.69 -6.12
CA GLU A 560 -18.99 -26.33 -5.88
C GLU A 560 -19.09 -25.11 -4.97
N ARG A 561 -18.32 -25.10 -3.87
CA ARG A 561 -18.33 -24.00 -2.89
C ARG A 561 -17.70 -22.72 -3.42
N ALA A 562 -16.61 -22.83 -4.19
CA ALA A 562 -15.96 -21.69 -4.80
C ALA A 562 -16.90 -21.00 -5.79
N VAL A 563 -17.54 -21.77 -6.67
CA VAL A 563 -18.52 -21.24 -7.65
C VAL A 563 -19.74 -20.65 -6.93
N ALA A 564 -20.28 -21.32 -5.91
CA ALA A 564 -21.40 -20.80 -5.14
C ALA A 564 -21.08 -19.44 -4.47
N SER A 565 -19.82 -19.21 -4.09
CA SER A 565 -19.39 -18.00 -3.42
C SER A 565 -19.35 -16.74 -4.31
N PHE A 566 -19.38 -16.90 -5.64
CA PHE A 566 -19.35 -15.78 -6.59
C PHE A 566 -20.52 -14.81 -6.42
N ASP A 567 -21.67 -15.32 -5.98
CA ASP A 567 -22.90 -14.54 -5.79
C ASP A 567 -23.08 -14.05 -4.35
N TRP A 568 -22.11 -14.24 -3.45
CA TRP A 568 -22.22 -13.86 -2.05
C TRP A 568 -21.65 -12.46 -1.81
N PRO A 569 -22.48 -11.43 -1.57
CA PRO A 569 -22.02 -10.05 -1.49
C PRO A 569 -21.06 -9.80 -0.31
N GLU A 570 -21.14 -10.61 0.74
CA GLU A 570 -20.23 -10.52 1.88
C GLU A 570 -18.82 -11.05 1.56
N TRP A 571 -18.69 -11.92 0.55
CA TRP A 571 -17.43 -12.54 0.16
C TRP A 571 -16.84 -11.78 -1.03
N LYS A 572 -15.50 -11.71 -1.06
CA LYS A 572 -14.78 -11.33 -2.28
C LYS A 572 -14.64 -12.57 -3.14
N THR A 573 -14.75 -12.42 -4.46
CA THR A 573 -14.52 -13.50 -5.43
C THR A 573 -13.13 -14.10 -5.25
N ARG A 574 -13.03 -15.24 -4.55
CA ARG A 574 -11.81 -15.97 -4.20
C ARG A 574 -12.14 -17.43 -3.91
N ASP A 575 -11.18 -18.33 -4.13
CA ASP A 575 -11.26 -19.76 -3.87
C ASP A 575 -10.95 -20.15 -2.41
N GLN A 576 -10.15 -19.33 -1.71
CA GLN A 576 -9.49 -19.71 -0.46
C GLN A 576 -10.45 -19.83 0.75
N GLY A 577 -11.50 -19.01 0.83
CA GLY A 577 -12.51 -19.18 1.88
C GLY A 577 -13.33 -20.47 1.70
N ALA A 578 -13.61 -20.84 0.43
CA ALA A 578 -14.26 -22.10 0.09
C ALA A 578 -13.33 -23.30 0.36
N LEU A 579 -12.02 -23.13 0.18
CA LEU A 579 -11.01 -24.14 0.55
C LEU A 579 -11.06 -24.41 2.05
N ILE A 580 -11.03 -23.36 2.90
CA ILE A 580 -11.15 -23.49 4.36
C ILE A 580 -12.40 -24.27 4.74
N ALA A 581 -13.56 -23.90 4.18
CA ALA A 581 -14.80 -24.62 4.43
C ALA A 581 -14.68 -26.11 4.08
N THR A 582 -14.07 -26.41 2.93
CA THR A 582 -13.93 -27.79 2.41
C THR A 582 -13.07 -28.65 3.32
N VAL A 583 -11.92 -28.13 3.73
CA VAL A 583 -11.02 -28.82 4.67
C VAL A 583 -11.74 -29.20 5.96
N TRP A 584 -12.42 -28.25 6.59
CA TRP A 584 -13.11 -28.44 7.86
C TRP A 584 -14.36 -29.32 7.76
N SER A 585 -15.08 -29.27 6.63
CA SER A 585 -16.22 -30.17 6.41
C SER A 585 -15.82 -31.64 6.26
N LEU A 586 -14.59 -31.89 5.81
CA LEU A 586 -14.06 -33.23 5.58
C LEU A 586 -13.18 -33.73 6.74
N GLY A 587 -12.99 -32.93 7.79
CA GLY A 587 -12.14 -33.27 8.94
C GLY A 587 -10.67 -33.41 8.59
N LEU A 588 -10.17 -32.58 7.67
CA LEU A 588 -8.81 -32.65 7.13
C LEU A 588 -7.86 -31.58 7.70
N GLU A 589 -8.31 -30.78 8.68
CA GLU A 589 -7.59 -29.62 9.23
C GLU A 589 -6.22 -29.95 9.84
N ASP A 590 -6.03 -31.20 10.26
CA ASP A 590 -4.81 -31.73 10.86
C ASP A 590 -3.88 -32.43 9.86
N LEU A 591 -4.26 -32.52 8.57
CA LEU A 591 -3.36 -33.07 7.56
C LEU A 591 -2.09 -32.21 7.44
N PRO A 592 -0.92 -32.84 7.26
CA PRO A 592 0.32 -32.12 7.06
C PRO A 592 0.24 -31.31 5.76
N ARG A 593 0.62 -30.04 5.86
CA ARG A 593 0.76 -29.14 4.71
C ARG A 593 2.10 -29.36 4.04
N LEU A 594 2.19 -29.02 2.76
CA LEU A 594 3.45 -29.02 2.02
C LEU A 594 4.49 -28.15 2.74
N SER A 595 5.73 -28.61 2.74
CA SER A 595 6.88 -27.90 3.26
C SER A 595 7.00 -26.53 2.60
N PRO A 596 7.44 -25.48 3.33
CA PRO A 596 7.78 -24.20 2.72
C PRO A 596 8.84 -24.31 1.62
N GLU A 597 9.58 -25.41 1.51
CA GLU A 597 10.47 -25.66 0.36
C GLU A 597 9.74 -25.67 -0.99
N PHE A 598 8.48 -26.10 -1.02
CA PHE A 598 7.67 -26.22 -2.24
C PHE A 598 6.64 -25.10 -2.39
N ASN A 599 6.57 -24.16 -1.45
CA ASN A 599 5.79 -22.94 -1.59
C ASN A 599 6.24 -21.87 -0.59
N PHE A 600 7.37 -21.21 -0.86
CA PHE A 600 7.79 -20.08 -0.05
C PHE A 600 7.29 -18.77 -0.66
N ILE A 601 6.39 -18.08 0.05
CA ILE A 601 5.78 -16.84 -0.45
C ILE A 601 6.73 -15.66 -0.21
N ALA A 602 7.42 -15.25 -1.26
CA ALA A 602 8.30 -14.09 -1.24
C ALA A 602 7.52 -12.81 -1.59
N ASP A 603 6.83 -12.27 -0.60
CA ASP A 603 6.12 -10.99 -0.69
C ASP A 603 7.07 -9.80 -0.43
N LEU A 604 7.28 -8.92 -1.42
CA LEU A 604 8.10 -7.72 -1.23
C LEU A 604 7.42 -6.65 -0.36
N GLY A 605 6.13 -6.80 -0.09
CA GLY A 605 5.37 -6.07 0.92
C GLY A 605 5.70 -6.51 2.35
N ASN A 606 6.22 -7.72 2.56
CA ASN A 606 6.77 -8.13 3.86
C ASN A 606 8.12 -7.44 4.11
N HIS A 607 8.13 -6.46 5.00
CA HIS A 607 9.32 -5.68 5.34
C HIS A 607 10.38 -6.45 6.15
N ASP A 608 10.01 -7.60 6.72
CA ASP A 608 10.88 -8.50 7.48
C ASP A 608 11.38 -9.69 6.66
N LEU A 609 10.96 -9.81 5.40
CA LEU A 609 11.47 -10.81 4.47
C LEU A 609 13.00 -10.71 4.35
N CYS A 610 13.67 -11.84 4.55
CA CYS A 610 15.12 -11.96 4.56
C CYS A 610 15.61 -13.00 3.56
N LEU A 611 16.76 -12.73 2.97
CA LEU A 611 17.58 -13.64 2.18
C LEU A 611 19.02 -13.49 2.66
N ASP A 612 19.48 -14.51 3.38
CA ASP A 612 20.86 -14.65 3.82
C ASP A 612 21.55 -15.67 2.92
N LEU A 613 22.81 -15.43 2.55
CA LEU A 613 23.52 -16.32 1.64
C LEU A 613 23.60 -17.74 2.22
N ASP A 614 23.95 -17.86 3.51
CA ASP A 614 24.27 -19.14 4.12
C ASP A 614 23.05 -19.82 4.74
N LYS A 615 22.06 -19.04 5.20
CA LYS A 615 20.83 -19.58 5.82
C LYS A 615 19.66 -19.74 4.83
N GLY A 616 19.63 -18.99 3.73
CA GLY A 616 18.53 -19.00 2.76
C GLY A 616 17.46 -17.93 3.03
N TRP A 617 16.21 -18.26 2.75
CA TRP A 617 15.05 -17.37 2.84
C TRP A 617 14.33 -17.49 4.18
N ALA A 618 13.83 -16.38 4.71
CA ALA A 618 12.96 -16.38 5.90
C ALA A 618 11.96 -15.23 5.85
N HIS A 619 10.72 -15.47 6.30
CA HIS A 619 9.71 -14.41 6.41
C HIS A 619 10.01 -13.38 7.52
N HIS A 620 10.98 -13.66 8.40
CA HIS A 620 11.42 -12.78 9.49
C HIS A 620 12.87 -13.09 9.91
N PRO A 621 13.67 -12.11 10.40
CA PRO A 621 15.07 -12.32 10.80
C PRO A 621 15.31 -13.42 11.85
N SER A 622 14.29 -13.79 12.61
CA SER A 622 14.37 -14.90 13.58
C SER A 622 14.39 -16.29 12.95
N GLY A 623 14.11 -16.40 11.65
CA GLY A 623 13.76 -17.66 11.00
C GLY A 623 12.32 -18.10 11.31
N PRO A 624 11.94 -19.35 10.96
CA PRO A 624 12.79 -20.36 10.34
C PRO A 624 13.33 -19.96 8.96
N TRP A 625 14.50 -20.50 8.61
CA TRP A 625 15.18 -20.25 7.34
C TRP A 625 15.03 -21.48 6.44
N PHE A 626 14.80 -21.25 5.15
CA PHE A 626 14.49 -22.27 4.16
C PHE A 626 15.34 -22.10 2.90
N ASP A 627 15.55 -23.21 2.18
CA ASP A 627 16.12 -23.20 0.84
C ASP A 627 15.03 -23.60 -0.17
N PRO A 628 14.13 -22.67 -0.53
CA PRO A 628 12.95 -22.99 -1.31
C PRO A 628 13.31 -23.38 -2.73
N LYS A 629 12.68 -24.46 -3.20
CA LYS A 629 12.73 -24.94 -4.58
C LYS A 629 11.70 -24.25 -5.46
N LEU A 630 10.55 -23.91 -4.87
CA LEU A 630 9.50 -23.12 -5.49
C LEU A 630 9.30 -21.82 -4.69
N LEU A 631 9.45 -20.69 -5.37
CA LEU A 631 9.15 -19.36 -4.84
C LEU A 631 7.81 -18.88 -5.41
N HIS A 632 6.90 -18.50 -4.52
CA HIS A 632 5.64 -17.87 -4.87
C HIS A 632 5.78 -16.34 -4.79
N LEU A 633 5.73 -15.65 -5.93
CA LEU A 633 6.12 -14.25 -6.07
C LEU A 633 4.93 -13.28 -6.09
N TYR A 634 4.22 -13.22 -4.96
CA TYR A 634 2.92 -12.55 -4.80
C TYR A 634 2.82 -11.09 -5.29
N THR A 635 3.86 -10.26 -5.10
CA THR A 635 3.85 -8.82 -5.48
C THR A 635 4.81 -8.49 -6.62
N SER A 636 5.30 -9.50 -7.34
CA SER A 636 6.33 -9.33 -8.36
C SER A 636 5.70 -9.14 -9.75
N PRO A 637 6.14 -8.15 -10.56
CA PRO A 637 5.57 -7.90 -11.88
C PRO A 637 6.16 -8.86 -12.92
N LEU A 638 5.77 -10.14 -12.85
CA LEU A 638 6.28 -11.21 -13.72
C LEU A 638 5.85 -11.08 -15.18
N GLU A 639 4.85 -10.24 -15.45
CA GLU A 639 4.39 -9.89 -16.79
C GLU A 639 5.36 -8.96 -17.55
N ASP A 640 6.32 -8.33 -16.86
CA ASP A 640 7.33 -7.47 -17.48
C ASP A 640 8.39 -8.33 -18.19
N PRO A 641 8.59 -8.19 -19.52
CA PRO A 641 9.63 -8.94 -20.26
C PRO A 641 11.07 -8.66 -19.79
N ALA A 642 11.30 -7.56 -19.08
CA ALA A 642 12.59 -7.21 -18.51
C ALA A 642 12.77 -7.70 -17.06
N TRP A 643 11.77 -8.42 -16.52
CA TRP A 643 11.81 -8.93 -15.16
C TRP A 643 12.97 -9.92 -14.96
N ASP A 644 13.68 -9.80 -13.84
CA ASP A 644 14.77 -10.72 -13.46
C ASP A 644 14.75 -11.03 -11.96
N LEU A 645 14.69 -12.31 -11.60
CA LEU A 645 14.71 -12.79 -10.20
C LEU A 645 15.83 -12.14 -9.36
N GLY A 646 17.03 -12.01 -9.94
CA GLY A 646 18.20 -11.47 -9.27
C GLY A 646 18.06 -9.99 -8.96
N ALA A 647 17.77 -9.17 -9.98
CA ALA A 647 17.67 -7.72 -9.85
C ALA A 647 16.42 -7.28 -9.09
N ASP A 648 15.31 -8.00 -9.28
CA ASP A 648 13.98 -7.54 -8.95
C ASP A 648 13.45 -8.07 -7.63
N VAL A 649 13.96 -9.22 -7.18
CA VAL A 649 13.56 -9.85 -5.91
C VAL A 649 14.77 -10.01 -5.00
N GLU A 650 15.73 -10.84 -5.37
CA GLU A 650 16.85 -11.19 -4.48
C GLU A 650 17.69 -9.96 -4.10
N ALA A 651 18.07 -9.11 -5.06
CA ALA A 651 18.85 -7.93 -4.77
C ALA A 651 18.11 -6.93 -3.88
N VAL A 652 16.78 -6.86 -4.00
CA VAL A 652 15.93 -6.03 -3.14
C VAL A 652 15.92 -6.60 -1.72
N VAL A 653 15.73 -7.91 -1.58
CA VAL A 653 15.67 -8.58 -0.28
C VAL A 653 17.04 -8.61 0.40
N ILE A 654 18.14 -8.89 -0.31
CA ILE A 654 19.51 -8.86 0.24
C ILE A 654 19.86 -7.47 0.77
N ARG A 655 19.49 -6.40 0.05
CA ARG A 655 19.69 -5.01 0.51
C ARG A 655 18.99 -4.74 1.84
N ARG A 656 17.78 -5.29 2.03
CA ARG A 656 17.00 -5.18 3.28
C ARG A 656 17.57 -6.05 4.40
N SER A 657 17.95 -7.28 4.07
CA SER A 657 18.28 -8.35 5.02
C SER A 657 19.40 -7.98 5.97
N ARG A 658 20.53 -7.44 5.47
CA ARG A 658 21.69 -7.12 6.32
C ARG A 658 21.36 -6.14 7.44
N VAL A 659 20.67 -5.05 7.12
CA VAL A 659 20.28 -4.04 8.12
C VAL A 659 19.25 -4.62 9.09
N ARG A 660 18.29 -5.39 8.57
CA ARG A 660 17.20 -5.99 9.37
C ARG A 660 17.70 -7.03 10.35
N VAL A 661 18.50 -7.99 9.88
CA VAL A 661 19.12 -9.03 10.72
C VAL A 661 19.98 -8.39 11.80
N TYR A 662 20.86 -7.45 11.43
CA TYR A 662 21.70 -6.75 12.40
C TYR A 662 20.87 -6.00 13.47
N ARG A 663 19.83 -5.26 13.06
CA ARG A 663 18.94 -4.56 14.00
C ARG A 663 18.20 -5.51 14.91
N TYR A 664 17.68 -6.60 14.35
CA TYR A 664 16.99 -7.63 15.11
C TYR A 664 17.93 -8.22 16.16
N GLU A 665 19.12 -8.68 15.78
CA GLU A 665 20.13 -9.21 16.70
C GLU A 665 20.49 -8.21 17.80
N ARG A 666 20.70 -6.93 17.45
CA ARG A 666 20.96 -5.87 18.44
C ARG A 666 19.77 -5.65 19.38
N SER A 667 18.54 -5.72 18.86
CA SER A 667 17.32 -5.55 19.65
C SER A 667 17.10 -6.71 20.62
N VAL A 668 17.43 -7.94 20.21
CA VAL A 668 17.38 -9.14 21.05
C VAL A 668 18.40 -9.00 22.18
N LEU A 669 19.65 -8.63 21.86
CA LEU A 669 20.70 -8.38 22.87
C LEU A 669 20.29 -7.27 23.86
N ALA A 670 19.69 -6.18 23.38
CA ALA A 670 19.21 -5.11 24.24
C ALA A 670 18.04 -5.55 25.12
N ALA A 671 17.10 -6.34 24.59
CA ALA A 671 15.99 -6.92 25.34
C ALA A 671 16.50 -7.90 26.41
N ASP A 672 17.48 -8.74 26.09
CA ASP A 672 18.12 -9.65 27.04
C ASP A 672 18.86 -8.89 28.13
N ALA A 673 19.64 -7.86 27.79
CA ALA A 673 20.29 -7.01 28.78
C ALA A 673 19.27 -6.34 29.72
N LYS A 674 18.13 -5.87 29.18
CA LYS A 674 17.04 -5.27 29.97
C LYS A 674 16.36 -6.30 30.87
N ARG A 675 16.10 -7.52 30.37
CA ARG A 675 15.58 -8.65 31.15
C ARG A 675 16.53 -8.99 32.31
N MET A 676 17.81 -9.17 32.02
CA MET A 676 18.84 -9.45 33.03
C MET A 676 18.92 -8.36 34.10
N ALA A 677 18.84 -7.08 33.71
CA ALA A 677 18.82 -5.95 34.63
C ALA A 677 17.55 -5.95 35.50
N SER A 678 16.39 -6.25 34.91
CA SER A 678 15.12 -6.39 35.64
C SER A 678 15.18 -7.54 36.66
N ASP A 679 15.71 -8.70 36.27
CA ASP A 679 15.87 -9.85 37.16
C ASP A 679 16.89 -9.59 38.27
N ALA A 680 17.97 -8.86 37.97
CA ALA A 680 18.91 -8.40 38.99
C ALA A 680 18.22 -7.46 40.01
N LYS A 681 17.41 -6.51 39.52
CA LYS A 681 16.63 -5.59 40.37
C LYS A 681 15.63 -6.35 41.25
N HIS A 682 14.91 -7.33 40.70
CA HIS A 682 14.00 -8.19 41.47
C HIS A 682 14.75 -8.99 42.55
N ARG A 683 15.92 -9.56 42.22
CA ARG A 683 16.76 -10.27 43.22
C ARG A 683 17.25 -9.37 44.34
N VAL A 684 17.69 -8.15 44.03
CA VAL A 684 18.12 -7.16 45.04
C VAL A 684 16.94 -6.75 45.92
N HIS A 685 15.78 -6.49 45.34
CA HIS A 685 14.56 -6.15 46.08
C HIS A 685 14.16 -7.27 47.05
N PHE A 686 14.14 -8.52 46.59
CA PHE A 686 13.85 -9.69 47.42
C PHE A 686 14.85 -9.86 48.57
N GLN A 687 16.14 -9.62 48.33
CA GLN A 687 17.15 -9.62 49.41
C GLN A 687 16.87 -8.51 50.43
N LEU A 688 16.62 -7.28 49.99
CA LEU A 688 16.31 -6.16 50.90
C LEU A 688 15.09 -6.46 51.77
N GLU A 689 14.02 -7.05 51.20
CA GLU A 689 12.86 -7.49 51.98
C GLU A 689 13.22 -8.56 53.02
N ARG A 690 14.05 -9.55 52.65
CA ARG A 690 14.54 -10.58 53.57
C ARG A 690 15.37 -10.02 54.71
N TRP A 691 16.21 -9.03 54.42
CA TRP A 691 17.00 -8.31 55.43
C TRP A 691 16.11 -7.46 56.33
N ALA A 692 15.14 -6.73 55.77
CA ALA A 692 14.17 -5.96 56.52
C ALA A 692 13.29 -6.86 57.42
N TYR A 693 12.92 -8.04 56.95
CA TYR A 693 12.23 -9.06 57.74
C TYR A 693 13.10 -9.55 58.90
N ARG A 694 14.37 -9.93 58.62
CA ARG A 694 15.34 -10.35 59.65
C ARG A 694 15.58 -9.26 60.69
N ALA A 695 15.75 -8.00 60.27
CA ALA A 695 15.96 -6.86 61.17
C ALA A 695 14.74 -6.62 62.07
N ARG A 696 13.52 -6.68 61.53
CA ARG A 696 12.27 -6.61 62.32
C ARG A 696 12.19 -7.74 63.34
N HIS A 697 12.63 -8.95 62.97
CA HIS A 697 12.63 -10.10 63.88
C HIS A 697 13.73 -10.03 64.95
N LEU A 698 14.92 -9.51 64.60
CA LEU A 698 16.01 -9.26 65.56
C LEU A 698 15.60 -8.23 66.61
N ARG A 699 14.92 -7.14 66.17
CA ARG A 699 14.39 -6.10 67.06
C ARG A 699 13.34 -6.64 68.04
N ARG A 700 12.55 -7.65 67.65
CA ARG A 700 11.63 -8.37 68.55
C ARG A 700 12.34 -9.32 69.54
N ARG A 701 13.55 -9.78 69.23
CA ARG A 701 14.36 -10.61 70.14
C ARG A 701 15.16 -9.78 71.15
N LEU A 702 15.64 -8.60 70.75
CA LEU A 702 16.44 -7.66 71.54
C LEU A 702 15.60 -6.60 72.26
N THR A 703 14.48 -6.98 72.88
CA THR A 703 13.76 -6.03 73.75
C THR A 703 14.54 -5.84 75.05
N PRO A 704 14.65 -4.61 75.58
CA PRO A 704 15.43 -4.32 76.80
C PRO A 704 15.11 -5.28 77.95
N ALA A 705 13.83 -5.63 78.11
CA ALA A 705 13.39 -6.61 79.11
C ALA A 705 14.02 -8.00 78.94
N ARG A 706 14.18 -8.52 77.71
CA ARG A 706 14.84 -9.82 77.45
C ARG A 706 16.33 -9.75 77.67
N THR A 707 16.98 -8.68 77.18
CA THR A 707 18.43 -8.50 77.30
C THR A 707 18.83 -8.31 78.76
N TRP A 708 18.08 -7.52 79.52
CA TRP A 708 18.30 -7.26 80.95
C TRP A 708 18.03 -8.51 81.79
N ARG A 709 16.93 -9.24 81.53
CA ARG A 709 16.67 -10.53 82.21
C ARG A 709 17.78 -11.55 81.96
N SER A 710 18.27 -11.66 80.73
CA SER A 710 19.36 -12.58 80.36
C SER A 710 20.71 -12.19 80.99
N LEU A 711 20.98 -10.88 81.11
CA LEU A 711 22.18 -10.37 81.76
C LEU A 711 22.15 -10.66 83.27
N ARG A 712 21.01 -10.43 83.95
CA ARG A 712 20.86 -10.75 85.39
C ARG A 712 21.02 -12.23 85.69
N LEU A 713 20.45 -13.10 84.85
CA LEU A 713 20.65 -14.55 84.94
C LEU A 713 22.13 -14.93 84.89
N ARG A 714 22.89 -14.36 83.95
CA ARG A 714 24.33 -14.64 83.80
C ARG A 714 25.18 -14.07 84.94
N LEU A 715 24.70 -13.02 85.61
CA LEU A 715 25.33 -12.43 86.79
C LEU A 715 24.90 -13.11 88.10
N GLY A 716 24.13 -14.21 88.04
CA GLY A 716 23.73 -14.99 89.21
C GLY A 716 22.58 -14.38 90.03
N HIS A 717 21.90 -13.38 89.50
CA HIS A 717 20.73 -12.79 90.17
C HIS A 717 19.47 -13.62 89.90
N ASP A 718 18.61 -13.77 90.91
CA ASP A 718 17.27 -14.32 90.73
C ASP A 718 16.41 -13.37 89.88
N VAL A 719 15.80 -13.91 88.84
CA VAL A 719 14.96 -13.19 87.87
C VAL A 719 13.54 -13.78 87.78
N SER A 720 13.17 -14.64 88.72
CA SER A 720 11.85 -15.28 88.82
C SER A 720 10.71 -14.25 88.86
N HIS A 721 10.94 -13.12 89.51
CA HIS A 721 10.01 -12.01 89.68
C HIS A 721 9.92 -11.05 88.47
N LEU A 722 10.79 -11.19 87.45
CA LEU A 722 10.76 -10.32 86.26
C LEU A 722 9.84 -10.90 85.18
N PRO A 723 8.94 -10.10 84.56
CA PRO A 723 7.97 -10.58 83.58
C PRO A 723 8.65 -11.20 82.35
N ILE A 724 8.12 -12.33 81.85
CA ILE A 724 8.64 -13.02 80.66
C ILE A 724 8.17 -12.27 79.41
N PRO A 725 9.06 -11.60 78.66
CA PRO A 725 8.60 -10.79 77.54
C PRO A 725 8.12 -11.70 76.40
N GLY A 726 6.84 -11.60 76.04
CA GLY A 726 6.20 -12.36 74.97
C GLY A 726 5.34 -13.54 75.40
N VAL A 727 5.16 -13.78 76.71
CA VAL A 727 4.08 -14.63 77.22
C VAL A 727 3.01 -13.68 77.76
N ALA A 728 1.91 -13.53 77.04
CA ALA A 728 0.74 -12.85 77.59
C ALA A 728 0.19 -13.71 78.73
N GLU A 729 -0.11 -13.12 79.88
CA GLU A 729 -0.93 -13.80 80.90
C GLU A 729 -2.24 -14.23 80.23
N PRO A 730 -2.74 -15.46 80.49
CA PRO A 730 -4.01 -15.87 79.94
C PRO A 730 -5.11 -14.97 80.50
N ASP A 731 -5.75 -14.22 79.62
CA ASP A 731 -6.92 -13.38 79.91
C ASP A 731 -8.09 -14.27 80.37
N PRO A 732 -8.59 -14.12 81.61
CA PRO A 732 -9.69 -14.95 82.13
C PRO A 732 -11.04 -14.75 81.42
N GLN A 733 -11.16 -13.77 80.51
CA GLN A 733 -12.45 -13.37 79.91
C GLN A 733 -12.68 -13.82 78.45
N ARG A 734 -11.85 -14.71 77.88
CA ARG A 734 -11.97 -15.13 76.47
C ARG A 734 -12.39 -16.59 76.22
N SER A 735 -13.23 -17.17 77.08
CA SER A 735 -13.84 -18.50 76.84
C SER A 735 -15.28 -18.48 76.30
N THR A 736 -15.90 -17.32 76.09
CA THR A 736 -17.28 -17.24 75.58
C THR A 736 -17.36 -16.40 74.32
N ALA A 737 -17.32 -17.06 73.16
CA ALA A 737 -17.89 -16.68 71.86
C ALA A 737 -17.00 -17.18 70.70
N ARG A 738 -16.96 -18.49 70.50
CA ARG A 738 -16.82 -19.09 69.16
C ARG A 738 -18.14 -19.75 68.83
N GLY A 739 -18.87 -19.21 67.86
CA GLY A 739 -20.09 -19.79 67.30
C GLY A 739 -20.84 -18.76 66.48
N GLY A 740 -20.77 -18.84 65.15
CA GLY A 740 -21.65 -18.09 64.25
C GLY A 740 -21.01 -17.65 62.94
N SER A 741 -21.33 -18.41 61.89
CA SER A 741 -21.20 -18.19 60.42
C SER A 741 -19.82 -18.00 59.83
#